data_AF-F4PMC1-F1
#
_entry.id   AF-F4PMC1-F1
#
_cell.length_a   1.000
_cell.length_b   1.000
_cell.length_c   1.000
_cell.angle_alpha   90.00
_cell.angle_beta   90.00
_cell.angle_gamma   90.00
#
_symmetry.space_group_name_H-M   'P 1'
#
loop_
_entity.id
_entity.type
_entity.pdbx_description
1 polymer ?
#
loop_
_entity_poly.entity_id
_entity_poly.type
_entity_poly.pdbx_seq_one_letter_code
_entity_poly.pdbx_strand_id
1 'polypeptide(L)'
;MAAPHEIVTTFQNWRRNKLTQEHPEFATMDNSVLTVPKFLALSTFDPDTQIDIVKTRAEQYFIDLVTYHVGDLGLKALTMTKPTLNADLVALIQDPAITQFFTEYSPLWLLQAIYHHEVGPYKSDIKGGSVEDEMFAINRGNIFIRITMMLYHIALKELVPELLPYIYWSDLNVFQQRVRVYFNNADNTRNWMIKAIQCQDASVSREPRFFNAYLFNELKTKLDLLQPNNRLSNDLLGVYMYSLLSYYATKNLINSPVNRRIIIRSNEIILQRITSNPANTNNPTIATAMSALACDLPTFIGKMSTLVAKMSLEVPFEQVVPTDSTFQSSATPFDKQSLATTEFSALQDDAAFIRFANAIFCACHVGVLAYGILNGQNQVDIIKYDPSLVYVGEGLFIYKYADGIDQGRVFTVMGDFLRKLTNEMAKDATDVFSAYQNFIPNLVLRKTNQHIMRLVPSLYILTRDQQAHVLFTKSSDEILDWSELVIDLHIMDENEIDNCVPGLFTVLKKASCAGPSTALILGVGLYGLSVCSRVFPQLEMTFKLYKKALLTNSTAPDPIDQFIDSVDEDLRINYDNDQFDHSGWESYHESLDPIIQKGLDILIETENDHLNDMFKLLGEMEKRAIELEYNKVRTQIVTVANHVSSVTSGAFTRIEGSQTNVVVSRPSKIIAMVQFFSGVLNNPNGGVSVDVTSALNNQIMTNGGMNSYPWPTGTSISHCRDLMDGFSITQEIVQPGTHQYEIRARIRAGAGTANINAPGVVLFIVPFRVDGYELNYRSDGNVTYTKNGALLWTQQWMSTWSDYLMFKTSDGRVCLVSYMDANGFISGDILTDTGFTPLLRSLIDQNLDFQYFTEFSNKKDVIVAMNKNGGRKYYTIDIQGATLTEFTPCCGTTSELYKKFMDLEKRLSKIETSKVTTQVVKVNAHGNPVSSADWQPINGSQAQIVISRPSKVVAVVQYHSSVNYNSNGTVSIDVTSAINGNIMTNGGLNSEQWPVGVSMSQCRDWTNGVSVTSDTLQPGFYQYDIRARLRFAAGNVGSCNGPAALIFIMPFFLDINAHCILTF
;
A
#
# COMPACT_ATOMS: atom_id res chain seq x y z
N MET A 1 9.65 16.31 38.14
CA MET A 1 9.52 16.76 36.74
C MET A 1 9.44 18.28 36.75
N ALA A 2 10.17 18.96 35.87
CA ALA A 2 10.12 20.43 35.73
C ALA A 2 8.77 20.87 35.16
N ALA A 3 8.27 22.05 35.52
CA ALA A 3 7.00 22.56 35.02
C ALA A 3 7.11 22.94 33.52
N PRO A 4 6.01 22.89 32.73
CA PRO A 4 6.01 23.17 31.28
C PRO A 4 6.67 24.50 30.86
N HIS A 5 6.46 25.56 31.65
CA HIS A 5 7.07 26.89 31.43
C HIS A 5 8.59 26.89 31.63
N GLU A 6 9.13 25.92 32.38
CA GLU A 6 10.55 25.81 32.66
C GLU A 6 11.32 25.23 31.47
N ILE A 7 10.70 24.48 30.55
CA ILE A 7 11.43 23.81 29.45
C ILE A 7 12.10 24.83 28.52
N VAL A 8 11.32 25.76 27.98
CA VAL A 8 11.83 26.75 27.02
C VAL A 8 12.81 27.68 27.72
N THR A 9 12.49 28.10 28.95
CA THR A 9 13.37 28.96 29.76
C THR A 9 14.69 28.25 30.09
N THR A 10 14.65 26.96 30.43
CA THR A 10 15.83 26.11 30.70
C THR A 10 16.68 25.95 29.45
N PHE A 11 16.05 25.68 28.30
CA PHE A 11 16.76 25.62 27.01
C PHE A 11 17.43 26.95 26.67
N GLN A 12 16.73 28.08 26.79
CA GLN A 12 17.30 29.40 26.53
C GLN A 12 18.47 29.72 27.47
N ASN A 13 18.34 29.39 28.76
CA ASN A 13 19.42 29.54 29.72
C ASN A 13 20.63 28.67 29.38
N TRP A 14 20.41 27.39 29.04
CA TRP A 14 21.47 26.48 28.59
C TRP A 14 22.16 27.03 27.34
N ARG A 15 21.39 27.42 26.32
CA ARG A 15 21.88 27.97 25.05
C ARG A 15 22.72 29.22 25.27
N ARG A 16 22.23 30.18 26.07
CA ARG A 16 22.96 31.41 26.41
C ARG A 16 24.25 31.12 27.15
N ASN A 17 24.23 30.22 28.13
CA ASN A 17 25.43 29.86 28.89
C ASN A 17 26.47 29.20 27.99
N LYS A 18 26.03 28.29 27.11
CA LYS A 18 26.89 27.64 26.12
C LYS A 18 27.53 28.65 25.16
N LEU A 19 26.73 29.56 24.59
CA LEU A 19 27.25 30.64 23.74
C LEU A 19 28.19 31.59 24.48
N THR A 20 27.93 31.90 25.75
CA THR A 20 28.81 32.77 26.55
C THR A 20 30.16 32.09 26.83
N GLN A 21 30.16 30.77 27.03
CA GLN A 21 31.37 29.99 27.28
C GLN A 21 32.20 29.80 26.00
N GLU A 22 31.55 29.49 24.88
CA GLU A 22 32.22 29.16 23.61
C GLU A 22 32.55 30.40 22.77
N HIS A 23 31.75 31.47 22.89
CA HIS A 23 31.85 32.71 22.11
C HIS A 23 31.79 33.96 23.02
N PRO A 24 32.79 34.15 23.92
CA PRO A 24 32.81 35.30 24.83
C PRO A 24 32.81 36.65 24.10
N GLU A 25 33.25 36.71 22.84
CA GLU A 25 33.26 37.91 22.00
C GLU A 25 31.86 38.50 21.76
N PHE A 26 30.79 37.69 21.81
CA PHE A 26 29.42 38.16 21.59
C PHE A 26 28.96 39.17 22.63
N ALA A 27 29.41 39.02 23.89
CA ALA A 27 29.07 39.93 24.99
C ALA A 27 29.62 41.36 24.76
N THR A 28 30.72 41.48 24.01
CA THR A 28 31.40 42.74 23.72
C THR A 28 31.13 43.29 22.32
N MET A 29 30.38 42.55 21.49
CA MET A 29 30.05 42.95 20.13
C MET A 29 29.13 44.18 20.13
N ASP A 30 29.38 45.15 19.25
CA ASP A 30 28.42 46.22 18.98
C ASP A 30 27.17 45.63 18.31
N ASN A 31 26.09 45.53 19.07
CA ASN A 31 24.85 44.95 18.57
C ASN A 31 24.20 45.76 17.44
N SER A 32 24.61 47.01 17.17
CA SER A 32 24.07 47.83 16.07
C SER A 32 24.35 47.24 14.68
N VAL A 33 25.42 46.43 14.56
CA VAL A 33 25.81 45.78 13.30
C VAL A 33 24.88 44.63 12.90
N LEU A 34 24.11 44.10 13.88
CA LEU A 34 23.11 43.05 13.71
C LEU A 34 21.80 43.68 13.25
N THR A 35 21.55 43.65 11.94
CA THR A 35 20.36 44.21 11.31
C THR A 35 19.40 43.11 10.84
N VAL A 36 18.09 43.41 10.82
CA VAL A 36 17.07 42.45 10.36
C VAL A 36 17.29 42.01 8.91
N PRO A 37 17.63 42.90 7.94
CA PRO A 37 17.93 42.47 6.58
C PRO A 37 19.12 41.49 6.48
N LYS A 38 20.19 41.70 7.25
CA LYS A 38 21.34 40.77 7.28
C LYS A 38 20.95 39.42 7.87
N PHE A 39 20.14 39.41 8.92
CA PHE A 39 19.60 38.19 9.51
C PHE A 39 18.72 37.41 8.52
N LEU A 40 17.82 38.09 7.80
CA LEU A 40 16.93 37.45 6.84
C LEU A 40 17.66 36.88 5.63
N ALA A 41 18.85 37.39 5.30
CA ALA A 41 19.69 36.88 4.23
C ALA A 41 20.41 35.56 4.57
N LEU A 42 20.57 35.23 5.85
CA LEU A 42 21.07 33.92 6.29
C LEU A 42 19.98 32.87 6.12
N SER A 43 20.34 31.60 5.85
CA SER A 43 19.37 30.51 5.75
C SER A 43 19.93 29.21 6.31
N THR A 44 19.07 28.41 6.93
CA THR A 44 19.36 27.01 7.30
C THR A 44 18.91 26.03 6.22
N PHE A 45 18.35 26.53 5.12
CA PHE A 45 17.85 25.70 4.04
C PHE A 45 18.82 25.71 2.87
N ASP A 46 19.00 24.55 2.27
CA ASP A 46 19.73 24.42 1.03
C ASP A 46 18.92 25.06 -0.12
N PRO A 47 19.52 25.94 -0.94
CA PRO A 47 18.80 26.72 -1.95
C PRO A 47 18.22 25.85 -3.08
N ASP A 48 18.82 24.70 -3.36
CA ASP A 48 18.42 23.83 -4.47
C ASP A 48 17.32 22.85 -4.04
N THR A 49 17.49 22.20 -2.89
CA THR A 49 16.56 21.19 -2.37
C THR A 49 15.43 21.79 -1.54
N GLN A 50 15.61 23.02 -1.01
CA GLN A 50 14.68 23.68 -0.09
C GLN A 50 14.40 22.85 1.17
N ILE A 51 15.40 22.10 1.63
CA ILE A 51 15.36 21.28 2.85
C ILE A 51 16.28 21.94 3.88
N ASP A 52 15.85 21.90 5.14
CA ASP A 52 16.64 22.38 6.27
C ASP A 52 17.83 21.44 6.54
N ILE A 53 19.04 21.88 6.20
CA ILE A 53 20.27 21.10 6.40
C ILE A 53 20.62 20.94 7.88
N VAL A 54 20.23 21.90 8.72
CA VAL A 54 20.43 21.86 10.16
C VAL A 54 19.53 20.81 10.79
N LYS A 55 18.28 20.70 10.34
CA LYS A 55 17.37 19.60 10.72
C LYS A 55 17.96 18.24 10.35
N THR A 56 18.42 18.08 9.09
CA THR A 56 18.99 16.81 8.63
C THR A 56 20.19 16.38 9.48
N ARG A 57 21.03 17.33 9.92
CA ARG A 57 22.15 17.04 10.81
C ARG A 57 21.70 16.76 12.26
N ALA A 58 20.71 17.49 12.77
CA ALA A 58 20.14 17.27 14.10
C ALA A 58 19.47 15.89 14.22
N GLU A 59 18.71 15.47 13.21
CA GLU A 59 18.15 14.11 13.12
C GLU A 59 19.25 13.05 13.07
N GLN A 60 20.37 13.30 12.38
CA GLN A 60 21.51 12.37 12.42
C GLN A 60 22.04 12.23 13.84
N TYR A 61 22.21 13.34 14.55
CA TYR A 61 22.63 13.31 15.95
C TYR A 61 21.63 12.59 16.85
N PHE A 62 20.33 12.71 16.57
CA PHE A 62 19.31 11.94 17.27
C PHE A 62 19.49 10.44 17.05
N ILE A 63 19.68 9.99 15.79
CA ILE A 63 19.96 8.59 15.47
C ILE A 63 21.28 8.11 16.09
N ASP A 64 22.32 8.93 16.10
CA ASP A 64 23.61 8.59 16.73
C ASP A 64 23.42 8.36 18.24
N LEU A 65 22.58 9.16 18.90
CA LEU A 65 22.25 8.97 20.32
C LEU A 65 21.38 7.73 20.56
N VAL A 66 20.39 7.46 19.70
CA VAL A 66 19.57 6.25 19.77
C VAL A 66 20.45 4.99 19.62
N THR A 67 21.25 4.94 18.57
CA THR A 67 22.14 3.80 18.31
C THR A 67 23.29 3.71 19.32
N TYR A 68 23.64 4.80 20.03
CA TYR A 68 24.56 4.72 21.17
C TYR A 68 23.96 3.99 22.38
N HIS A 69 22.64 4.13 22.60
CA HIS A 69 21.93 3.55 23.74
C HIS A 69 21.22 2.23 23.43
N VAL A 70 21.09 1.86 22.15
CA VAL A 70 20.60 0.52 21.78
C VAL A 70 21.59 -0.56 22.24
N GLY A 71 21.07 -1.67 22.77
CA GLY A 71 21.89 -2.78 23.27
C GLY A 71 22.68 -3.48 22.17
N ASP A 72 23.63 -4.34 22.56
CA ASP A 72 24.50 -5.06 21.62
C ASP A 72 23.73 -5.90 20.58
N LEU A 73 22.57 -6.45 20.97
CA LEU A 73 21.69 -7.19 20.04
C LEU A 73 21.03 -6.26 19.02
N GLY A 74 20.58 -5.07 19.43
CA GLY A 74 20.05 -4.07 18.49
C GLY A 74 21.12 -3.52 17.55
N LEU A 75 22.35 -3.32 18.02
CA LEU A 75 23.48 -2.97 17.16
C LEU A 75 23.78 -4.06 16.13
N LYS A 76 23.71 -5.34 16.53
CA LYS A 76 23.82 -6.48 15.60
C LYS A 76 22.67 -6.54 14.60
N ALA A 77 21.43 -6.27 15.03
CA ALA A 77 20.26 -6.19 14.14
C ALA A 77 20.43 -5.10 13.06
N LEU A 78 21.17 -4.04 13.35
CA LEU A 78 21.52 -2.98 12.40
C LEU A 78 22.83 -3.20 11.65
N THR A 79 23.57 -4.29 11.89
CA THR A 79 24.95 -4.46 11.37
C THR A 79 25.83 -3.24 11.67
N MET A 80 25.62 -2.62 12.84
CA MET A 80 26.33 -1.42 13.27
C MET A 80 27.25 -1.71 14.46
N THR A 81 28.27 -0.88 14.60
CA THR A 81 29.03 -0.79 15.85
C THR A 81 28.58 0.45 16.61
N LYS A 82 28.81 0.48 17.92
CA LYS A 82 28.43 1.61 18.76
C LYS A 82 29.04 2.91 18.22
N PRO A 83 28.24 3.93 17.88
CA PRO A 83 28.74 5.14 17.25
C PRO A 83 29.65 5.93 18.20
N THR A 84 30.63 6.64 17.63
CA THR A 84 31.45 7.59 18.38
C THR A 84 30.75 8.95 18.40
N LEU A 85 30.38 9.42 19.59
CA LEU A 85 29.72 10.71 19.79
C LEU A 85 30.74 11.87 19.81
N ASN A 86 30.36 13.02 19.26
CA ASN A 86 31.17 14.24 19.36
C ASN A 86 31.11 14.83 20.78
N ALA A 87 32.00 15.77 21.11
CA ALA A 87 32.10 16.35 22.46
C ALA A 87 30.80 17.00 22.95
N ASP A 88 30.04 17.63 22.06
CA ASP A 88 28.76 18.27 22.39
C ASP A 88 27.68 17.24 22.74
N LEU A 89 27.63 16.10 22.04
CA LEU A 89 26.73 14.99 22.34
C LEU A 89 27.16 14.23 23.61
N VAL A 90 28.46 14.04 23.83
CA VAL A 90 28.99 13.44 25.06
C VAL A 90 28.62 14.27 26.29
N ALA A 91 28.68 15.60 26.18
CA ALA A 91 28.25 16.50 27.25
C ALA A 91 26.74 16.45 27.48
N LEU A 92 25.95 16.29 26.42
CA LEU A 92 24.49 16.22 26.48
C LEU A 92 24.00 14.97 27.23
N ILE A 93 24.63 13.81 27.01
CA ILE A 93 24.29 12.56 27.71
C ILE A 93 24.84 12.47 29.14
N GLN A 94 25.47 13.53 29.66
CA GLN A 94 25.77 13.62 31.10
C GLN A 94 24.53 14.00 31.92
N ASP A 95 23.46 14.50 31.28
CA ASP A 95 22.18 14.77 31.92
C ASP A 95 21.42 13.44 32.11
N PRO A 96 21.21 12.97 33.36
CA PRO A 96 20.61 11.65 33.62
C PRO A 96 19.21 11.49 33.01
N ALA A 97 18.44 12.57 32.89
CA ALA A 97 17.10 12.52 32.31
C ALA A 97 17.17 12.25 30.79
N ILE A 98 18.20 12.77 30.11
CA ILE A 98 18.42 12.51 28.68
C ILE A 98 18.90 11.07 28.48
N THR A 99 19.83 10.59 29.32
CA THR A 99 20.28 9.19 29.29
C THR A 99 19.11 8.23 29.48
N GLN A 100 18.28 8.46 30.51
CA GLN A 100 17.11 7.65 30.78
C GLN A 100 16.13 7.63 29.61
N PHE A 101 15.83 8.80 29.03
CA PHE A 101 14.98 8.90 27.83
C PHE A 101 15.49 8.00 26.70
N PHE A 102 16.78 8.09 26.34
CA PHE A 102 17.30 7.27 25.25
C PHE A 102 17.40 5.78 25.62
N THR A 103 17.63 5.43 26.88
CA THR A 103 17.61 4.03 27.33
C THR A 103 16.22 3.41 27.15
N GLU A 104 15.15 4.13 27.47
CA GLU A 104 13.76 3.66 27.30
C GLU A 104 13.32 3.71 25.83
N TYR A 105 13.66 4.79 25.12
CA TYR A 105 13.20 5.04 23.75
C TYR A 105 13.90 4.17 22.68
N SER A 106 15.20 3.91 22.81
CA SER A 106 15.98 3.25 21.75
C SER A 106 15.50 1.85 21.35
N PRO A 107 15.15 0.93 22.28
CA PRO A 107 14.61 -0.37 21.90
C PRO A 107 13.25 -0.25 21.20
N LEU A 108 12.35 0.59 21.70
CA LEU A 108 11.03 0.84 21.09
C LEU A 108 11.14 1.41 19.68
N TRP A 109 12.03 2.39 19.49
CA TRP A 109 12.28 2.97 18.17
C TRP A 109 12.81 1.92 17.17
N LEU A 110 13.70 1.03 17.60
CA LEU A 110 14.21 -0.03 16.72
C LEU A 110 13.12 -1.07 16.39
N LEU A 111 12.27 -1.44 17.35
CA LEU A 111 11.10 -2.28 17.09
C LEU A 111 10.15 -1.61 16.09
N GLN A 112 9.85 -0.32 16.28
CA GLN A 112 9.04 0.46 15.34
C GLN A 112 9.68 0.49 13.94
N ALA A 113 11.00 0.68 13.85
CA ALA A 113 11.72 0.65 12.58
C ALA A 113 11.65 -0.72 11.89
N ILE A 114 11.72 -1.82 12.64
CA ILE A 114 11.58 -3.19 12.11
C ILE A 114 10.13 -3.46 11.67
N TYR A 115 9.15 -3.05 12.49
CA TYR A 115 7.72 -3.23 12.22
C TYR A 115 7.27 -2.58 10.92
N HIS A 116 7.73 -1.35 10.65
CA HIS A 116 7.40 -0.62 9.42
C HIS A 116 8.36 -0.88 8.25
N HIS A 117 9.32 -1.79 8.40
CA HIS A 117 10.20 -2.17 7.31
C HIS A 117 9.56 -3.28 6.46
N GLU A 118 9.13 -2.95 5.24
CA GLU A 118 8.41 -3.87 4.33
C GLU A 118 9.21 -5.13 3.95
N VAL A 119 10.53 -5.15 4.16
CA VAL A 119 11.41 -6.26 3.78
C VAL A 119 11.76 -7.11 5.00
N GLY A 120 10.99 -8.16 5.24
CA GLY A 120 11.26 -9.15 6.29
C GLY A 120 9.99 -9.84 6.80
N PRO A 121 10.09 -11.01 7.45
CA PRO A 121 8.93 -11.67 8.06
C PRO A 121 8.55 -11.10 9.44
N TYR A 122 9.32 -10.17 10.00
CA TYR A 122 9.31 -9.83 11.43
C TYR A 122 8.10 -9.02 11.90
N LYS A 123 7.29 -8.47 10.99
CA LYS A 123 6.14 -7.63 11.34
C LYS A 123 5.14 -8.38 12.23
N SER A 124 4.98 -9.69 12.00
CA SER A 124 4.09 -10.55 12.77
C SER A 124 4.61 -10.87 14.17
N ASP A 125 5.88 -10.60 14.47
CA ASP A 125 6.50 -10.95 15.75
C ASP A 125 6.46 -9.79 16.77
N ILE A 126 6.00 -8.61 16.34
CA ILE A 126 6.02 -7.35 17.11
C ILE A 126 4.58 -6.89 17.35
N LYS A 127 4.27 -6.48 18.58
CA LYS A 127 3.01 -5.80 18.93
C LYS A 127 3.14 -4.30 18.64
N GLY A 128 2.96 -3.91 17.38
CA GLY A 128 3.10 -2.53 16.89
C GLY A 128 2.27 -1.51 17.69
N GLY A 129 1.00 -1.81 17.98
CA GLY A 129 0.15 -0.95 18.82
C GLY A 129 0.73 -0.73 20.23
N SER A 130 1.21 -1.78 20.88
CA SER A 130 1.87 -1.69 22.19
C SER A 130 3.17 -0.89 22.15
N VAL A 131 3.97 -1.05 21.09
CA VAL A 131 5.19 -0.24 20.86
C VAL A 131 4.82 1.23 20.73
N GLU A 132 3.79 1.56 19.94
CA GLU A 132 3.32 2.93 19.75
C GLU A 132 2.76 3.53 21.05
N ASP A 133 1.99 2.77 21.82
CA ASP A 133 1.46 3.17 23.13
C ASP A 133 2.58 3.47 24.14
N GLU A 134 3.62 2.64 24.21
CA GLU A 134 4.77 2.90 25.07
C GLU A 134 5.57 4.12 24.61
N MET A 135 5.79 4.28 23.30
CA MET A 135 6.43 5.48 22.75
C MET A 135 5.61 6.74 23.05
N PHE A 136 4.28 6.63 23.01
CA PHE A 136 3.35 7.71 23.39
C PHE A 136 3.40 8.00 24.89
N ALA A 137 3.54 6.99 25.74
CA ALA A 137 3.73 7.16 27.18
C ALA A 137 5.03 7.92 27.50
N ILE A 138 6.11 7.66 26.78
CA ILE A 138 7.38 8.41 26.89
C ILE A 138 7.18 9.89 26.49
N ASN A 139 6.26 10.16 25.57
CA ASN A 139 5.95 11.50 25.07
C ASN A 139 5.32 12.43 26.12
N ARG A 140 4.78 11.87 27.22
CA ARG A 140 4.32 12.66 28.38
C ARG A 140 5.46 13.43 29.05
N GLY A 141 6.71 13.03 28.82
CA GLY A 141 7.90 13.70 29.33
C GLY A 141 8.31 14.95 28.55
N ASN A 142 8.65 16.01 29.29
CA ASN A 142 9.20 17.28 28.75
C ASN A 142 10.55 17.16 28.03
N ILE A 143 11.23 16.01 28.15
CA ILE A 143 12.64 15.85 27.81
C ILE A 143 12.88 15.76 26.30
N PHE A 144 11.98 15.13 25.56
CA PHE A 144 12.10 14.95 24.11
C PHE A 144 12.19 16.30 23.36
N ILE A 145 11.33 17.24 23.72
CA ILE A 145 11.31 18.59 23.17
C ILE A 145 12.64 19.30 23.43
N ARG A 146 13.15 19.19 24.66
CA ARG A 146 14.45 19.78 25.04
C ARG A 146 15.59 19.15 24.24
N ILE A 147 15.62 17.83 24.08
CA ILE A 147 16.63 17.11 23.29
C ILE A 147 16.64 17.61 21.85
N THR A 148 15.49 17.63 21.18
CA THR A 148 15.40 18.04 19.76
C THR A 148 15.87 19.48 19.54
N MET A 149 15.51 20.43 20.42
CA MET A 149 16.02 21.81 20.34
C MET A 149 17.52 21.93 20.61
N MET A 150 18.06 21.17 21.58
CA MET A 150 19.51 21.14 21.87
C MET A 150 20.30 20.57 20.70
N LEU A 151 19.83 19.47 20.10
CA LEU A 151 20.45 18.86 18.91
C LEU A 151 20.42 19.79 17.72
N TYR A 152 19.29 20.50 17.50
CA TYR A 152 19.20 21.51 16.45
C TYR A 152 20.19 22.66 16.67
N HIS A 153 20.35 23.13 17.91
CA HIS A 153 21.34 24.16 18.23
C HIS A 153 22.79 23.69 18.00
N ILE A 154 23.11 22.44 18.36
CA ILE A 154 24.45 21.86 18.13
C ILE A 154 24.71 21.75 16.62
N ALA A 155 23.74 21.29 15.83
CA ALA A 155 23.84 21.24 14.37
C ALA A 155 23.97 22.65 13.74
N LEU A 156 23.25 23.64 14.28
CA LEU A 156 23.31 25.03 13.81
C LEU A 156 24.71 25.63 13.98
N LYS A 157 25.35 25.37 15.12
CA LYS A 157 26.72 25.82 15.42
C LYS A 157 27.72 25.28 14.39
N GLU A 158 27.53 24.05 13.91
CA GLU A 158 28.39 23.42 12.91
C GLU A 158 28.15 23.97 11.50
N LEU A 159 26.88 24.15 11.13
CA LEU A 159 26.50 24.39 9.72
C LEU A 159 26.23 25.86 9.37
N VAL A 160 25.73 26.66 10.31
CA VAL A 160 25.36 28.07 10.09
C VAL A 160 25.72 28.94 11.31
N PRO A 161 27.02 29.01 11.69
CA PRO A 161 27.47 29.74 12.89
C PRO A 161 27.18 31.25 12.85
N GLU A 162 26.94 31.83 11.67
CA GLU A 162 26.61 33.25 11.49
C GLU A 162 25.27 33.65 12.14
N LEU A 163 24.40 32.69 12.43
CA LEU A 163 23.13 32.92 13.15
C LEU A 163 23.33 33.08 14.67
N LEU A 164 24.42 32.58 15.24
CA LEU A 164 24.68 32.56 16.67
C LEU A 164 24.68 33.95 17.36
N PRO A 165 25.32 35.01 16.81
CA PRO A 165 25.28 36.33 17.45
C PRO A 165 23.85 36.90 17.51
N TYR A 166 23.01 36.65 16.51
CA TYR A 166 21.61 37.08 16.52
C TYR A 166 20.82 36.37 17.62
N ILE A 167 21.07 35.06 17.80
CA ILE A 167 20.44 34.25 18.85
C ILE A 167 20.86 34.75 20.24
N TYR A 168 22.16 34.98 20.46
CA TYR A 168 22.69 35.50 21.73
C TYR A 168 21.99 36.81 22.14
N TRP A 169 21.93 37.79 21.23
CA TRP A 169 21.27 39.08 21.49
C TRP A 169 19.74 38.98 21.52
N SER A 170 19.16 37.91 20.96
CA SER A 170 17.73 37.62 21.10
C SER A 170 17.41 37.06 22.48
N ASP A 171 18.25 36.18 23.05
CA ASP A 171 18.07 35.67 24.43
C ASP A 171 18.19 36.77 25.50
N LEU A 172 18.76 37.93 25.14
CA LEU A 172 18.76 39.17 25.94
C LEU A 172 17.60 40.13 25.63
N ASN A 173 16.65 39.72 24.79
CA ASN A 173 15.49 40.52 24.34
C ASN A 173 15.83 41.79 23.53
N VAL A 174 17.03 41.89 22.96
CA VAL A 174 17.44 43.05 22.16
C VAL A 174 17.07 42.86 20.69
N PHE A 175 17.51 41.77 20.07
CA PHE A 175 17.33 41.60 18.61
C PHE A 175 15.87 41.27 18.24
N GLN A 176 15.17 40.48 19.06
CA GLN A 176 13.76 40.15 18.84
C GLN A 176 12.83 41.38 18.76
N GLN A 177 13.11 42.46 19.50
CA GLN A 177 12.33 43.72 19.38
C GLN A 177 12.54 44.40 18.02
N ARG A 178 13.77 44.40 17.48
CA ARG A 178 14.06 44.95 16.15
C ARG A 178 13.34 44.17 15.05
N VAL A 179 13.27 42.85 15.19
CA VAL A 179 12.50 41.99 14.27
C VAL A 179 11.02 42.35 14.30
N ARG A 180 10.40 42.49 15.48
CA ARG A 180 8.99 42.90 15.58
C ARG A 180 8.73 44.25 14.90
N VAL A 181 9.59 45.25 15.12
CA VAL A 181 9.46 46.57 14.47
C VAL A 181 9.58 46.47 12.95
N TYR A 182 10.53 45.69 12.44
CA TYR A 182 10.75 45.52 11.01
C TYR A 182 9.55 44.86 10.31
N PHE A 183 9.01 43.78 10.89
CA PHE A 183 7.90 43.02 10.31
C PHE A 183 6.54 43.71 10.49
N ASN A 184 6.39 44.64 11.44
CA ASN A 184 5.17 45.45 11.59
C ASN A 184 5.13 46.68 10.65
N ASN A 185 6.19 46.93 9.88
CA ASN A 185 6.22 48.01 8.88
C ASN A 185 5.36 47.65 7.66
N ALA A 186 4.43 48.53 7.28
CA ALA A 186 3.46 48.27 6.21
C ALA A 186 4.10 47.97 4.84
N ASP A 187 5.18 48.66 4.48
CA ASP A 187 5.86 48.44 3.19
C ASP A 187 6.55 47.07 3.16
N ASN A 188 7.19 46.67 4.27
CA ASN A 188 7.82 45.35 4.37
C ASN A 188 6.79 44.22 4.30
N THR A 189 5.66 44.35 5.00
CA THR A 189 4.56 43.39 4.97
C THR A 189 3.97 43.28 3.57
N ARG A 190 3.68 44.42 2.91
CA ARG A 190 3.18 44.43 1.54
C ARG A 190 4.14 43.73 0.58
N ASN A 191 5.42 44.08 0.63
CA ASN A 191 6.44 43.49 -0.25
C ASN A 191 6.58 41.98 -0.03
N TRP A 192 6.48 41.52 1.22
CA TRP A 192 6.48 40.09 1.54
C TRP A 192 5.23 39.41 0.96
N MET A 193 4.04 39.98 1.15
CA MET A 193 2.78 39.41 0.65
C MET A 193 2.75 39.31 -0.87
N ILE A 194 3.19 40.34 -1.59
CA ILE A 194 3.23 40.33 -3.06
C ILE A 194 4.13 39.19 -3.57
N LYS A 195 5.32 39.03 -2.97
CA LYS A 195 6.21 37.91 -3.30
C LYS A 195 5.57 36.56 -3.00
N ALA A 196 4.91 36.42 -1.85
CA ALA A 196 4.21 35.19 -1.49
C ALA A 196 3.11 34.85 -2.50
N ILE A 197 2.30 35.83 -2.92
CA ILE A 197 1.24 35.66 -3.92
C ILE A 197 1.83 35.22 -5.27
N GLN A 198 2.88 35.89 -5.74
CA GLN A 198 3.59 35.54 -6.98
C GLN A 198 4.14 34.11 -6.95
N CYS A 199 4.75 33.71 -5.82
CA CYS A 199 5.26 32.35 -5.64
C CYS A 199 4.15 31.30 -5.63
N GLN A 200 3.02 31.59 -4.97
CA GLN A 200 1.88 30.67 -4.94
C GLN A 200 1.24 30.51 -6.31
N ASP A 201 1.06 31.61 -7.04
CA ASP A 201 0.49 31.63 -8.40
C ASP A 201 1.34 30.84 -9.40
N ALA A 202 2.66 31.05 -9.39
CA ALA A 202 3.60 30.27 -10.21
C ALA A 202 3.54 28.75 -9.94
N SER A 203 3.07 28.36 -8.74
CA SER A 203 2.96 26.96 -8.32
C SER A 203 1.57 26.36 -8.61
N VAL A 204 0.56 27.14 -9.01
CA VAL A 204 -0.82 26.65 -9.30
C VAL A 204 -0.83 25.63 -10.45
N SER A 205 0.06 25.80 -11.43
CA SER A 205 0.15 24.94 -12.62
C SER A 205 0.78 23.57 -12.38
N ARG A 206 1.42 23.32 -11.23
CA ARG A 206 2.21 22.11 -10.98
C ARG A 206 1.46 21.01 -10.24
N GLU A 207 0.55 21.38 -9.33
CA GLU A 207 -0.46 20.50 -8.71
C GLU A 207 -1.26 21.32 -7.69
N PRO A 208 -2.61 21.24 -7.63
CA PRO A 208 -3.40 21.99 -6.66
C PRO A 208 -3.01 21.71 -5.20
N ARG A 209 -2.49 20.50 -4.93
CA ARG A 209 -2.13 19.99 -3.60
C ARG A 209 -0.73 20.38 -3.12
N PHE A 210 0.12 20.94 -3.99
CA PHE A 210 1.49 21.28 -3.62
C PHE A 210 1.57 22.68 -2.99
N PHE A 211 1.73 22.74 -1.67
CA PHE A 211 2.07 23.96 -0.95
C PHE A 211 3.59 24.17 -0.98
N ASN A 212 4.04 25.36 -1.38
CA ASN A 212 5.44 25.73 -1.25
C ASN A 212 5.76 26.04 0.22
N ALA A 213 6.02 24.97 0.99
CA ALA A 213 6.32 25.05 2.42
C ALA A 213 7.63 25.78 2.74
N TYR A 214 8.52 25.98 1.76
CA TYR A 214 9.83 26.60 1.98
C TYR A 214 9.73 28.01 2.56
N LEU A 215 8.95 28.90 1.95
CA LEU A 215 8.85 30.30 2.41
C LEU A 215 8.29 30.42 3.83
N PHE A 216 7.33 29.56 4.17
CA PHE A 216 6.77 29.49 5.52
C PHE A 216 7.79 28.93 6.50
N ASN A 217 8.35 27.76 6.23
CA ASN A 217 9.28 27.08 7.13
C ASN A 217 10.58 27.85 7.31
N GLU A 218 11.13 28.47 6.27
CA GLU A 218 12.36 29.26 6.37
C GLU A 218 12.17 30.44 7.34
N LEU A 219 11.09 31.21 7.17
CA LEU A 219 10.82 32.34 8.07
C LEU A 219 10.45 31.83 9.47
N LYS A 220 9.68 30.74 9.59
CA LYS A 220 9.31 30.15 10.88
C LYS A 220 10.55 29.76 11.67
N THR A 221 11.45 28.99 11.05
CA THR A 221 12.73 28.56 11.63
C THR A 221 13.55 29.73 12.12
N LYS A 222 13.68 30.79 11.31
CA LYS A 222 14.39 32.01 11.71
C LYS A 222 13.77 32.63 12.96
N LEU A 223 12.45 32.76 13.01
CA LEU A 223 11.76 33.37 14.15
C LEU A 223 11.81 32.49 15.41
N ASP A 224 11.71 31.16 15.26
CA ASP A 224 11.80 30.20 16.36
C ASP A 224 13.22 30.13 16.94
N LEU A 225 14.26 30.26 16.10
CA LEU A 225 15.65 30.38 16.57
C LEU A 225 15.83 31.58 17.50
N LEU A 226 15.19 32.71 17.17
CA LEU A 226 15.24 33.92 17.98
C LEU A 226 14.38 33.81 19.25
N GLN A 227 13.20 33.18 19.17
CA GLN A 227 12.29 33.02 20.29
C GLN A 227 11.65 31.60 20.29
N PRO A 228 12.27 30.61 20.96
CA PRO A 228 11.86 29.20 20.87
C PRO A 228 10.56 28.86 21.64
N ASN A 229 9.77 29.85 22.07
CA ASN A 229 8.45 29.63 22.69
C ASN A 229 7.29 29.75 21.68
N ASN A 230 7.62 29.75 20.37
CA ASN A 230 6.72 29.94 19.22
C ASN A 230 5.96 31.28 19.18
N ARG A 231 6.16 32.20 20.13
CA ARG A 231 5.38 33.44 20.19
C ARG A 231 5.74 34.40 19.05
N LEU A 232 7.03 34.59 18.79
CA LEU A 232 7.47 35.51 17.72
C LEU A 232 7.02 35.03 16.35
N SER A 233 7.18 33.73 16.08
CA SER A 233 6.75 33.09 14.84
C SER A 233 5.23 33.15 14.70
N ASN A 234 4.45 32.75 15.71
CA ASN A 234 2.99 32.84 15.67
C ASN A 234 2.50 34.27 15.43
N ASP A 235 3.08 35.25 16.13
CA ASP A 235 2.69 36.65 15.97
C ASP A 235 2.91 37.14 14.54
N LEU A 236 4.13 36.99 14.01
CA LEU A 236 4.50 37.60 12.73
C LEU A 236 4.02 36.78 11.52
N LEU A 237 4.19 35.46 11.54
CA LEU A 237 3.69 34.60 10.46
C LEU A 237 2.17 34.51 10.47
N GLY A 238 1.54 34.55 11.64
CA GLY A 238 0.10 34.64 11.75
C GLY A 238 -0.41 35.87 11.01
N VAL A 239 0.10 37.07 11.33
CA VAL A 239 -0.28 38.29 10.62
C VAL A 239 -0.19 38.09 9.10
N TYR A 240 0.93 37.54 8.61
CA TYR A 240 1.17 37.37 7.18
C TYR A 240 0.23 36.37 6.51
N MET A 241 0.04 35.18 7.08
CA MET A 241 -0.82 34.14 6.51
C MET A 241 -2.30 34.52 6.53
N TYR A 242 -2.77 35.14 7.62
CA TYR A 242 -4.14 35.64 7.70
C TYR A 242 -4.37 36.89 6.82
N SER A 243 -3.33 37.69 6.56
CA SER A 243 -3.40 38.78 5.58
C SER A 243 -3.52 38.24 4.15
N LEU A 244 -2.80 37.16 3.81
CA LEU A 244 -2.95 36.48 2.51
C LEU A 244 -4.35 35.90 2.33
N LEU A 245 -4.88 35.25 3.36
CA LEU A 245 -6.28 34.78 3.38
C LEU A 245 -7.25 35.95 3.10
N SER A 246 -7.07 37.07 3.80
CA SER A 246 -7.90 38.26 3.63
C SER A 246 -7.83 38.80 2.20
N TYR A 247 -6.64 38.88 1.62
CA TYR A 247 -6.44 39.31 0.24
C TYR A 247 -7.14 38.38 -0.76
N TYR A 248 -6.93 37.06 -0.65
CA TYR A 248 -7.53 36.09 -1.57
C TYR A 248 -9.06 35.99 -1.47
N ALA A 249 -9.62 36.24 -0.30
CA ALA A 249 -11.07 36.22 -0.10
C ALA A 249 -11.76 37.51 -0.57
N THR A 250 -11.06 38.65 -0.53
CA THR A 250 -11.63 39.95 -0.90
C THR A 250 -12.01 39.97 -2.38
N LYS A 251 -13.26 40.36 -2.70
CA LYS A 251 -13.88 40.29 -4.05
C LYS A 251 -13.96 38.88 -4.67
N ASN A 252 -13.75 37.83 -3.89
CA ASN A 252 -13.80 36.44 -4.37
C ASN A 252 -14.77 35.58 -3.57
N LEU A 253 -15.89 36.14 -3.14
CA LEU A 253 -16.93 35.40 -2.41
C LEU A 253 -17.95 34.81 -3.40
N ILE A 254 -18.47 33.61 -3.12
CA ILE A 254 -19.52 33.00 -3.94
C ILE A 254 -20.80 33.84 -3.85
N ASN A 255 -21.44 34.06 -4.98
CA ASN A 255 -22.78 34.65 -5.02
C ASN A 255 -23.84 33.63 -4.56
N SER A 256 -23.92 33.40 -3.24
CA SER A 256 -24.88 32.49 -2.62
C SER A 256 -25.90 33.23 -1.74
N PRO A 257 -27.09 32.65 -1.48
CA PRO A 257 -28.04 33.19 -0.52
C PRO A 257 -27.42 33.39 0.88
N VAL A 258 -26.52 32.50 1.29
CA VAL A 258 -25.81 32.58 2.58
C VAL A 258 -24.93 33.82 2.65
N ASN A 259 -24.01 34.00 1.69
CA ASN A 259 -23.13 35.17 1.66
C ASN A 259 -23.91 36.49 1.56
N ARG A 260 -24.98 36.54 0.76
CA ARG A 260 -25.86 37.72 0.69
C ARG A 260 -26.47 38.06 2.05
N ARG A 261 -27.00 37.06 2.76
CA ARG A 261 -27.62 37.27 4.09
C ARG A 261 -26.59 37.70 5.13
N ILE A 262 -25.39 37.13 5.12
CA ILE A 262 -24.30 37.55 6.04
C ILE A 262 -23.90 39.00 5.79
N ILE A 263 -23.76 39.43 4.53
CA ILE A 263 -23.45 40.82 4.17
C ILE A 263 -24.55 41.77 4.66
N ILE A 264 -25.82 41.43 4.40
CA ILE A 264 -26.98 42.24 4.85
C ILE A 264 -26.95 42.38 6.37
N ARG A 265 -26.80 41.26 7.10
CA ARG A 265 -26.81 41.26 8.55
C ARG A 265 -25.62 42.01 9.15
N SER A 266 -24.43 41.86 8.56
CA SER A 266 -23.23 42.58 8.99
C SER A 266 -23.41 44.10 8.84
N ASN A 267 -23.93 44.55 7.69
CA ASN A 267 -24.24 45.97 7.48
C ASN A 267 -25.27 46.51 8.45
N GLU A 268 -26.34 45.76 8.69
CA GLU A 268 -27.37 46.12 9.65
C GLU A 268 -26.76 46.34 11.04
N ILE A 269 -25.96 45.38 11.52
CA ILE A 269 -25.27 45.46 12.82
C ILE A 269 -24.35 46.68 12.88
N ILE A 270 -23.55 46.91 11.84
CA ILE A 270 -22.60 48.04 11.78
C ILE A 270 -23.34 49.38 11.86
N LEU A 271 -24.34 49.57 11.00
CA LEU A 271 -25.05 50.84 10.87
C LEU A 271 -25.91 51.13 12.11
N GLN A 272 -26.61 50.13 12.65
CA GLN A 272 -27.34 50.28 13.92
C GLN A 272 -26.41 50.59 15.08
N ARG A 273 -25.23 49.95 15.16
CA ARG A 273 -24.23 50.24 16.20
C ARG A 273 -23.69 51.67 16.12
N ILE A 274 -23.48 52.19 14.92
CA ILE A 274 -23.01 53.58 14.74
C ILE A 274 -24.10 54.56 15.19
N THR A 275 -25.33 54.41 14.70
CA THR A 275 -26.42 55.35 14.97
C THR A 275 -26.93 55.29 16.41
N SER A 276 -26.84 54.13 17.06
CA SER A 276 -27.17 53.97 18.49
C SER A 276 -26.16 54.62 19.43
N ASN A 277 -24.96 54.96 18.95
CA ASN A 277 -23.96 55.71 19.72
C ASN A 277 -23.88 57.17 19.24
N PRO A 278 -24.47 58.14 19.96
CA PRO A 278 -24.46 59.54 19.56
C PRO A 278 -23.06 60.14 19.37
N ALA A 279 -22.05 59.63 20.08
CA ALA A 279 -20.67 60.11 20.01
C ALA A 279 -19.86 59.52 18.84
N ASN A 280 -20.46 58.67 18.00
CA ASN A 280 -19.75 58.05 16.88
C ASN A 280 -19.40 59.08 15.79
N THR A 281 -18.14 59.10 15.37
CA THR A 281 -17.61 60.05 14.37
C THR A 281 -18.20 59.88 12.97
N ASN A 282 -18.85 58.74 12.68
CA ASN A 282 -19.48 58.49 11.38
C ASN A 282 -20.96 58.90 11.32
N ASN A 283 -21.57 59.36 12.42
CA ASN A 283 -22.95 59.84 12.41
C ASN A 283 -23.20 60.96 11.39
N PRO A 284 -22.31 61.97 11.22
CA PRO A 284 -22.46 62.99 10.18
C PRO A 284 -22.45 62.42 8.76
N THR A 285 -21.60 61.42 8.49
CA THR A 285 -21.52 60.75 7.18
C THR A 285 -22.81 60.01 6.86
N ILE A 286 -23.38 59.29 7.84
CA ILE A 286 -24.68 58.60 7.67
C ILE A 286 -25.81 59.61 7.45
N ALA A 287 -25.87 60.69 8.24
CA ALA A 287 -26.89 61.73 8.07
C ALA A 287 -26.83 62.39 6.69
N THR A 288 -25.62 62.70 6.22
CA THR A 288 -25.38 63.25 4.87
C THR A 288 -25.85 62.28 3.80
N ALA A 289 -25.50 61.01 3.93
CA ALA A 289 -25.89 59.98 2.96
C ALA A 289 -27.41 59.75 2.91
N MET A 290 -28.07 59.65 4.07
CA MET A 290 -29.54 59.51 4.15
C MET A 290 -30.26 60.72 3.55
N SER A 291 -29.74 61.93 3.78
CA SER A 291 -30.27 63.16 3.19
C SER A 291 -30.10 63.19 1.67
N ALA A 292 -28.92 62.82 1.16
CA ALA A 292 -28.64 62.82 -0.28
C ALA A 292 -29.48 61.78 -1.04
N LEU A 293 -29.80 60.66 -0.39
CA LEU A 293 -30.59 59.56 -0.95
C LEU A 293 -32.09 59.66 -0.64
N ALA A 294 -32.51 60.67 0.12
CA ALA A 294 -33.88 60.87 0.59
C ALA A 294 -34.50 59.59 1.21
N CYS A 295 -33.79 58.97 2.15
CA CYS A 295 -34.21 57.71 2.76
C CYS A 295 -34.07 57.67 4.29
N ASP A 296 -34.77 56.73 4.93
CA ASP A 296 -34.62 56.42 6.36
C ASP A 296 -33.51 55.38 6.61
N LEU A 297 -33.17 55.12 7.88
CA LEU A 297 -32.10 54.19 8.24
C LEU A 297 -32.34 52.75 7.72
N PRO A 298 -33.54 52.14 7.86
CA PRO A 298 -33.80 50.81 7.27
C PRO A 298 -33.59 50.77 5.75
N THR A 299 -34.07 51.79 5.03
CA THR A 299 -33.87 51.88 3.58
C THR A 299 -32.40 52.10 3.23
N PHE A 300 -31.67 52.90 4.02
CA PHE A 300 -30.24 53.10 3.85
C PHE A 300 -29.44 51.81 4.06
N ILE A 301 -29.76 51.01 5.09
CA ILE A 301 -29.18 49.68 5.31
C ILE A 301 -29.42 48.78 4.09
N GLY A 302 -30.64 48.77 3.54
CA GLY A 302 -30.98 48.01 2.34
C GLY A 302 -30.16 48.45 1.11
N LYS A 303 -30.06 49.76 0.87
CA LYS A 303 -29.26 50.32 -0.24
C LYS A 303 -27.76 50.02 -0.09
N MET A 304 -27.20 50.21 1.11
CA MET A 304 -25.79 49.90 1.39
C MET A 304 -25.50 48.40 1.25
N SER A 305 -26.42 47.54 1.67
CA SER A 305 -26.29 46.08 1.51
C SER A 305 -26.32 45.66 0.05
N THR A 306 -27.19 46.25 -0.77
CA THR A 306 -27.19 46.03 -2.22
C THR A 306 -25.87 46.50 -2.86
N LEU A 307 -25.37 47.67 -2.47
CA LEU A 307 -24.11 48.21 -2.97
C LEU A 307 -22.92 47.28 -2.65
N VAL A 308 -22.79 46.86 -1.39
CA VAL A 308 -21.72 45.95 -0.94
C VAL A 308 -21.86 44.57 -1.57
N ALA A 309 -23.06 43.99 -1.59
CA ALA A 309 -23.29 42.67 -2.18
C ALA A 309 -22.96 42.65 -3.68
N LYS A 310 -23.33 43.71 -4.42
CA LYS A 310 -22.99 43.84 -5.84
C LYS A 310 -21.48 43.83 -6.06
N MET A 311 -20.73 44.65 -5.33
CA MET A 311 -19.26 44.69 -5.48
C MET A 311 -18.55 43.44 -4.95
N SER A 312 -19.10 42.77 -3.94
CA SER A 312 -18.45 41.60 -3.32
C SER A 312 -18.74 40.30 -4.06
N LEU A 313 -19.93 40.17 -4.67
CA LEU A 313 -20.47 38.90 -5.17
C LEU A 313 -20.72 38.89 -6.67
N GLU A 314 -20.90 40.05 -7.32
CA GLU A 314 -21.31 40.13 -8.73
C GLU A 314 -20.21 40.68 -9.64
N VAL A 315 -19.27 41.45 -9.10
CA VAL A 315 -18.14 42.00 -9.86
C VAL A 315 -16.95 41.03 -9.82
N PRO A 316 -16.55 40.44 -10.96
CA PRO A 316 -15.47 39.46 -10.99
C PRO A 316 -14.11 40.09 -10.65
N PHE A 317 -13.32 39.42 -9.83
CA PHE A 317 -11.92 39.75 -9.60
C PHE A 317 -11.02 38.99 -10.59
N GLU A 318 -10.58 39.69 -11.63
CA GLU A 318 -9.82 39.06 -12.71
C GLU A 318 -8.34 38.82 -12.35
N GLN A 319 -7.77 39.59 -11.42
CA GLN A 319 -6.33 39.63 -11.17
C GLN A 319 -5.94 39.05 -9.81
N VAL A 320 -5.59 37.76 -9.72
CA VAL A 320 -5.14 37.14 -8.47
C VAL A 320 -3.79 37.71 -8.01
N VAL A 321 -2.85 37.93 -8.94
CA VAL A 321 -1.52 38.48 -8.65
C VAL A 321 -1.53 40.01 -8.70
N PRO A 322 -1.37 40.70 -7.56
CA PRO A 322 -1.37 42.17 -7.54
C PRO A 322 -0.08 42.72 -8.14
N THR A 323 -0.17 43.93 -8.70
CA THR A 323 1.00 44.81 -8.87
C THR A 323 1.10 45.74 -7.65
N ASP A 324 2.27 46.35 -7.42
CA ASP A 324 2.45 47.28 -6.28
C ASP A 324 1.39 48.38 -6.25
N SER A 325 0.98 48.88 -7.43
CA SER A 325 -0.04 49.93 -7.57
C SER A 325 -1.48 49.44 -7.35
N THR A 326 -1.75 48.15 -7.46
CA THR A 326 -3.12 47.59 -7.34
C THR A 326 -3.35 46.81 -6.06
N PHE A 327 -2.34 46.65 -5.20
CA PHE A 327 -2.46 45.81 -4.00
C PHE A 327 -3.67 46.17 -3.13
N GLN A 328 -3.91 47.46 -2.87
CA GLN A 328 -5.03 47.94 -2.03
C GLN A 328 -6.39 48.00 -2.78
N SER A 329 -6.40 48.01 -4.12
CA SER A 329 -7.61 48.31 -4.89
C SER A 329 -8.68 47.20 -4.82
N SER A 330 -8.30 45.99 -4.44
CA SER A 330 -9.26 44.92 -4.17
C SER A 330 -10.08 45.20 -2.91
N ALA A 331 -9.51 45.87 -1.90
CA ALA A 331 -10.20 46.27 -0.66
C ALA A 331 -10.90 47.63 -0.74
N THR A 332 -10.61 48.44 -1.77
CA THR A 332 -11.25 49.75 -1.99
C THR A 332 -12.02 49.80 -3.30
N PRO A 333 -13.11 49.00 -3.47
CA PRO A 333 -13.90 48.98 -4.70
C PRO A 333 -14.64 50.27 -5.01
N PHE A 334 -14.91 51.10 -3.99
CA PHE A 334 -15.68 52.32 -4.16
C PHE A 334 -14.74 53.50 -4.37
N ASP A 335 -14.80 54.04 -5.56
CA ASP A 335 -14.22 55.31 -5.98
C ASP A 335 -15.32 56.19 -6.60
N LYS A 336 -14.94 57.39 -7.03
CA LYS A 336 -15.87 58.32 -7.69
C LYS A 336 -16.57 57.69 -8.89
N GLN A 337 -15.83 56.98 -9.74
CA GLN A 337 -16.33 56.40 -10.99
C GLN A 337 -17.34 55.28 -10.74
N SER A 338 -17.05 54.38 -9.81
CA SER A 338 -17.92 53.26 -9.44
C SER A 338 -19.22 53.77 -8.80
N LEU A 339 -19.17 54.73 -7.87
CA LEU A 339 -20.37 55.30 -7.24
C LEU A 339 -21.26 56.05 -8.23
N ALA A 340 -20.68 56.73 -9.23
CA ALA A 340 -21.41 57.42 -10.30
C ALA A 340 -22.40 56.52 -11.06
N THR A 341 -22.12 55.22 -11.10
CA THR A 341 -22.95 54.21 -11.80
C THR A 341 -23.99 53.53 -10.91
N THR A 342 -24.13 53.98 -9.67
CA THR A 342 -25.02 53.39 -8.67
C THR A 342 -26.04 54.41 -8.18
N GLU A 343 -26.98 53.97 -7.33
CA GLU A 343 -27.92 54.87 -6.65
C GLU A 343 -27.21 55.89 -5.72
N PHE A 344 -25.91 55.69 -5.44
CA PHE A 344 -25.07 56.56 -4.62
C PHE A 344 -24.33 57.63 -5.43
N SER A 345 -24.72 57.88 -6.68
CA SER A 345 -24.06 58.89 -7.55
C SER A 345 -24.02 60.29 -6.94
N ALA A 346 -25.01 60.67 -6.14
CA ALA A 346 -25.02 61.95 -5.42
C ALA A 346 -23.90 62.09 -4.38
N LEU A 347 -23.28 60.97 -3.96
CA LEU A 347 -22.19 60.92 -2.98
C LEU A 347 -20.83 60.59 -3.61
N GLN A 348 -20.74 60.56 -4.95
CA GLN A 348 -19.51 60.20 -5.67
C GLN A 348 -18.32 61.14 -5.41
N ASP A 349 -18.60 62.36 -4.94
CA ASP A 349 -17.60 63.39 -4.64
C ASP A 349 -17.37 63.54 -3.12
N ASP A 350 -18.07 62.77 -2.28
CA ASP A 350 -17.89 62.78 -0.82
C ASP A 350 -16.80 61.78 -0.41
N ALA A 351 -15.60 62.31 -0.16
CA ALA A 351 -14.45 61.51 0.26
C ALA A 351 -14.68 60.79 1.62
N ALA A 352 -15.44 61.39 2.54
CA ALA A 352 -15.74 60.77 3.83
C ALA A 352 -16.70 59.59 3.64
N PHE A 353 -17.70 59.72 2.77
CA PHE A 353 -18.59 58.62 2.41
C PHE A 353 -17.85 57.50 1.67
N ILE A 354 -16.97 57.82 0.71
CA ILE A 354 -16.17 56.82 -0.01
C ILE A 354 -15.30 56.01 0.97
N ARG A 355 -14.60 56.69 1.88
CA ARG A 355 -13.79 56.04 2.93
C ARG A 355 -14.66 55.14 3.82
N PHE A 356 -15.82 55.64 4.24
CA PHE A 356 -16.80 54.91 5.04
C PHE A 356 -17.34 53.65 4.32
N ALA A 357 -17.72 53.77 3.05
CA ALA A 357 -18.26 52.66 2.25
C ALA A 357 -17.21 51.55 2.05
N ASN A 358 -15.95 51.90 1.76
CA ASN A 358 -14.86 50.92 1.65
C ASN A 358 -14.55 50.24 2.99
N ALA A 359 -14.61 50.97 4.10
CA ALA A 359 -14.44 50.39 5.43
C ALA A 359 -15.56 49.40 5.79
N ILE A 360 -16.81 49.71 5.44
CA ILE A 360 -17.95 48.79 5.55
C ILE A 360 -17.73 47.54 4.68
N PHE A 361 -17.27 47.71 3.44
CA PHE A 361 -16.98 46.61 2.53
C PHE A 361 -15.96 45.62 3.12
N CYS A 362 -14.87 46.12 3.70
CA CYS A 362 -13.87 45.30 4.38
C CYS A 362 -14.46 44.56 5.60
N ALA A 363 -15.25 45.26 6.43
CA ALA A 363 -15.91 44.67 7.59
C ALA A 363 -16.88 43.53 7.20
N CYS A 364 -17.63 43.68 6.11
CA CYS A 364 -18.52 42.64 5.60
C CYS A 364 -17.77 41.40 5.09
N HIS A 365 -16.61 41.57 4.44
CA HIS A 365 -15.76 40.43 4.07
C HIS A 365 -15.25 39.69 5.29
N VAL A 366 -14.79 40.43 6.30
CA VAL A 366 -14.39 39.85 7.59
C VAL A 366 -15.57 39.14 8.25
N GLY A 367 -16.79 39.69 8.18
CA GLY A 367 -18.00 39.04 8.68
C GLY A 367 -18.29 37.70 8.02
N VAL A 368 -18.13 37.59 6.70
CA VAL A 368 -18.28 36.32 5.96
C VAL A 368 -17.21 35.31 6.36
N LEU A 369 -15.95 35.73 6.46
CA LEU A 369 -14.86 34.84 6.88
C LEU A 369 -15.01 34.39 8.34
N ALA A 370 -15.40 35.30 9.24
CA ALA A 370 -15.66 34.98 10.64
C ALA A 370 -16.80 33.98 10.79
N TYR A 371 -17.88 34.13 10.01
CA TYR A 371 -18.97 33.16 9.96
C TYR A 371 -18.48 31.78 9.51
N GLY A 372 -17.65 31.73 8.47
CA GLY A 372 -17.06 30.49 7.97
C GLY A 372 -16.16 29.80 9.00
N ILE A 373 -15.33 30.57 9.71
CA ILE A 373 -14.43 30.05 10.74
C ILE A 373 -15.22 29.54 11.95
N LEU A 374 -16.17 30.31 12.47
CA LEU A 374 -16.93 29.96 13.69
C LEU A 374 -17.90 28.79 13.50
N ASN A 375 -18.44 28.64 12.30
CA ASN A 375 -19.53 27.69 12.02
C ASN A 375 -19.14 26.60 11.02
N GLY A 376 -17.88 26.60 10.56
CA GLY A 376 -17.43 25.70 9.51
C GLY A 376 -17.17 24.27 9.98
N GLN A 377 -17.19 23.96 11.27
CA GLN A 377 -16.95 22.59 11.74
C GLN A 377 -17.97 21.60 11.17
N ASN A 378 -19.22 22.05 11.01
CA ASN A 378 -20.30 21.25 10.44
C ASN A 378 -20.70 21.78 9.06
N GLN A 379 -20.52 20.94 8.03
CA GLN A 379 -20.88 21.28 6.66
C GLN A 379 -22.37 21.65 6.50
N VAL A 380 -23.27 21.06 7.30
CA VAL A 380 -24.71 21.35 7.23
C VAL A 380 -25.03 22.76 7.70
N ASP A 381 -24.31 23.24 8.71
CA ASP A 381 -24.53 24.56 9.32
C ASP A 381 -23.99 25.68 8.40
N ILE A 382 -23.00 25.38 7.59
CA ILE A 382 -22.42 26.39 6.70
C ILE A 382 -23.26 26.67 5.46
N ILE A 383 -23.99 25.67 4.98
CA ILE A 383 -24.89 25.82 3.83
C ILE A 383 -26.26 26.39 4.25
N LYS A 384 -26.59 26.35 5.54
CA LYS A 384 -27.82 26.91 6.11
C LYS A 384 -27.50 28.21 6.86
N TYR A 385 -27.89 29.34 6.29
CA TYR A 385 -27.72 30.62 7.00
C TYR A 385 -28.47 30.63 8.34
N ASP A 386 -27.74 30.87 9.43
CA ASP A 386 -28.28 31.13 10.76
C ASP A 386 -27.88 32.55 11.23
N PRO A 387 -28.86 33.46 11.45
CA PRO A 387 -28.57 34.82 11.89
C PRO A 387 -27.97 34.92 13.29
N SER A 388 -28.17 33.92 14.15
CA SER A 388 -27.63 33.89 15.52
C SER A 388 -26.13 33.60 15.54
N LEU A 389 -25.62 32.99 14.47
CA LEU A 389 -24.21 32.60 14.31
C LEU A 389 -23.36 33.67 13.60
N VAL A 390 -23.96 34.82 13.25
CA VAL A 390 -23.23 35.96 12.66
C VAL A 390 -22.41 36.65 13.74
N TYR A 391 -21.11 36.79 13.50
CA TYR A 391 -20.19 37.45 14.42
C TYR A 391 -20.61 38.91 14.69
N VAL A 392 -20.65 39.31 15.97
CA VAL A 392 -21.06 40.66 16.41
C VAL A 392 -19.97 41.45 17.14
N GLY A 393 -18.72 41.00 17.17
CA GLY A 393 -17.66 41.66 17.94
C GLY A 393 -16.87 42.76 17.21
N GLU A 394 -15.61 42.94 17.60
CA GLU A 394 -14.73 44.03 17.15
C GLU A 394 -14.36 43.98 15.66
N GLY A 395 -14.39 42.81 15.05
CA GLY A 395 -14.16 42.64 13.60
C GLY A 395 -15.14 43.40 12.72
N LEU A 396 -16.28 43.86 13.26
CA LEU A 396 -17.22 44.73 12.55
C LEU A 396 -17.02 46.23 12.85
N PHE A 397 -15.95 46.62 13.56
CA PHE A 397 -15.65 48.02 13.81
C PHE A 397 -14.93 48.67 12.61
N ILE A 398 -15.66 49.50 11.87
CA ILE A 398 -15.17 50.05 10.60
C ILE A 398 -13.99 51.03 10.72
N TYR A 399 -13.78 51.67 11.88
CA TYR A 399 -12.70 52.65 12.03
C TYR A 399 -11.31 52.02 11.84
N LYS A 400 -11.11 50.77 12.28
CA LYS A 400 -9.84 50.05 12.10
C LYS A 400 -9.52 49.85 10.61
N TYR A 401 -10.53 49.56 9.80
CA TYR A 401 -10.36 49.39 8.35
C TYR A 401 -10.15 50.73 7.65
N ALA A 402 -10.86 51.78 8.08
CA ALA A 402 -10.67 53.13 7.55
C ALA A 402 -9.22 53.62 7.76
N ASP A 403 -8.69 53.47 8.98
CA ASP A 403 -7.30 53.80 9.29
C ASP A 403 -6.30 52.89 8.56
N GLY A 404 -6.65 51.60 8.43
CA GLY A 404 -5.87 50.63 7.67
C GLY A 404 -5.77 50.96 6.18
N ILE A 405 -6.83 51.47 5.57
CA ILE A 405 -6.85 51.96 4.19
C ILE A 405 -5.91 53.17 4.06
N ASP A 406 -6.05 54.17 4.93
CA ASP A 406 -5.22 55.39 4.89
C ASP A 406 -3.73 55.09 5.05
N GLN A 407 -3.40 54.04 5.82
CA GLN A 407 -2.03 53.60 6.09
C GLN A 407 -1.52 52.53 5.11
N GLY A 408 -2.33 52.14 4.11
CA GLY A 408 -1.94 51.14 3.12
C GLY A 408 -1.72 49.73 3.70
N ARG A 409 -2.41 49.38 4.79
CA ARG A 409 -2.27 48.10 5.52
C ARG A 409 -3.61 47.39 5.81
N VAL A 410 -4.65 47.64 5.03
CA VAL A 410 -6.00 47.10 5.30
C VAL A 410 -6.05 45.57 5.43
N PHE A 411 -5.33 44.82 4.59
CA PHE A 411 -5.27 43.35 4.70
C PHE A 411 -4.58 42.87 5.96
N THR A 412 -3.59 43.61 6.45
CA THR A 412 -2.95 43.35 7.75
C THR A 412 -3.95 43.53 8.88
N VAL A 413 -4.79 44.57 8.83
CA VAL A 413 -5.85 44.79 9.81
C VAL A 413 -6.90 43.67 9.79
N MET A 414 -7.33 43.25 8.59
CA MET A 414 -8.26 42.11 8.45
C MET A 414 -7.62 40.81 8.95
N GLY A 415 -6.38 40.54 8.57
CA GLY A 415 -5.63 39.34 8.97
C GLY A 415 -5.41 39.26 10.48
N ASP A 416 -5.05 40.37 11.12
CA ASP A 416 -4.91 40.44 12.58
C ASP A 416 -6.19 40.08 13.32
N PHE A 417 -7.34 40.51 12.79
CA PHE A 417 -8.62 40.14 13.36
C PHE A 417 -8.88 38.64 13.22
N LEU A 418 -8.71 38.07 12.02
CA LEU A 418 -8.94 36.64 11.78
C LEU A 418 -8.00 35.76 12.62
N ARG A 419 -6.73 36.17 12.78
CA ARG A 419 -5.77 35.50 13.66
C ARG A 419 -6.22 35.51 15.12
N LYS A 420 -6.72 36.65 15.62
CA LYS A 420 -7.24 36.74 16.99
C LYS A 420 -8.45 35.84 17.17
N LEU A 421 -9.36 35.85 16.20
CA LEU A 421 -10.56 35.00 16.22
C LEU A 421 -10.19 33.51 16.28
N THR A 422 -9.28 33.04 15.44
CA THR A 422 -8.84 31.64 15.46
C THR A 422 -8.06 31.31 16.74
N ASN A 423 -7.23 32.22 17.25
CA ASN A 423 -6.54 32.04 18.52
C ASN A 423 -7.51 31.94 19.72
N GLU A 424 -8.64 32.68 19.70
CA GLU A 424 -9.71 32.57 20.70
C GLU A 424 -10.47 31.23 20.58
N MET A 425 -10.58 30.68 19.37
CA MET A 425 -11.18 29.37 19.09
C MET A 425 -10.25 28.18 19.36
N ALA A 426 -8.95 28.41 19.53
CA ALA A 426 -7.89 27.38 19.51
C ALA A 426 -7.90 26.41 20.71
N LYS A 427 -9.06 25.95 21.18
CA LYS A 427 -9.17 24.78 22.07
C LYS A 427 -8.69 23.52 21.35
N ASP A 428 -9.01 23.37 20.07
CA ASP A 428 -8.50 22.34 19.17
C ASP A 428 -8.06 22.98 17.83
N ALA A 429 -6.89 22.60 17.30
CA ALA A 429 -6.46 23.05 15.98
C ALA A 429 -7.16 22.30 14.84
N THR A 430 -7.67 21.10 15.13
CA THR A 430 -8.46 20.26 14.20
C THR A 430 -9.80 20.93 13.89
N ASP A 431 -10.41 21.57 14.89
CA ASP A 431 -11.61 22.39 14.74
C ASP A 431 -11.43 23.53 13.73
N VAL A 432 -10.31 24.26 13.84
CA VAL A 432 -9.98 25.36 12.93
C VAL A 432 -9.76 24.82 11.52
N PHE A 433 -9.11 23.67 11.41
CA PHE A 433 -8.84 23.01 10.14
C PHE A 433 -10.13 22.54 9.43
N SER A 434 -11.00 21.83 10.14
CA SER A 434 -12.31 21.40 9.64
C SER A 434 -13.15 22.60 9.20
N ALA A 435 -13.10 23.70 9.96
CA ALA A 435 -13.78 24.93 9.58
C ALA A 435 -13.32 25.46 8.22
N TYR A 436 -12.00 25.60 8.01
CA TYR A 436 -11.45 26.04 6.72
C TYR A 436 -11.85 25.12 5.57
N GLN A 437 -11.71 23.80 5.76
CA GLN A 437 -12.04 22.81 4.74
C GLN A 437 -13.50 22.92 4.28
N ASN A 438 -14.43 23.13 5.21
CA ASN A 438 -15.84 23.22 4.88
C ASN A 438 -16.22 24.59 4.35
N PHE A 439 -15.66 25.69 4.87
CA PHE A 439 -16.12 27.01 4.43
C PHE A 439 -15.54 27.48 3.12
N ILE A 440 -14.27 27.18 2.83
CA ILE A 440 -13.61 27.65 1.60
C ILE A 440 -14.38 27.21 0.34
N PRO A 441 -14.78 25.94 0.15
CA PRO A 441 -15.54 25.53 -1.04
C PRO A 441 -16.95 26.10 -1.11
N ASN A 442 -17.55 26.45 0.03
CA ASN A 442 -18.96 26.86 0.11
C ASN A 442 -19.16 28.39 0.09
N LEU A 443 -18.18 29.16 0.57
CA LEU A 443 -18.28 30.62 0.69
C LEU A 443 -17.33 31.38 -0.25
N VAL A 444 -16.26 30.74 -0.77
CA VAL A 444 -15.21 31.39 -1.58
C VAL A 444 -15.20 30.85 -3.02
N LEU A 445 -15.04 31.74 -4.01
CA LEU A 445 -15.03 31.39 -5.42
C LEU A 445 -13.93 30.37 -5.75
N ARG A 446 -14.26 29.44 -6.65
CA ARG A 446 -13.36 28.36 -7.08
C ARG A 446 -11.98 28.84 -7.57
N LYS A 447 -11.92 30.04 -8.15
CA LYS A 447 -10.68 30.63 -8.69
C LYS A 447 -9.64 30.92 -7.60
N THR A 448 -10.04 31.40 -6.41
CA THR A 448 -9.12 31.68 -5.29
C THR A 448 -9.14 30.61 -4.21
N ASN A 449 -10.14 29.73 -4.22
CA ASN A 449 -10.21 28.56 -3.34
C ASN A 449 -8.88 27.79 -3.34
N GLN A 450 -8.30 27.47 -4.50
CA GLN A 450 -7.03 26.73 -4.58
C GLN A 450 -5.86 27.43 -3.86
N HIS A 451 -5.80 28.77 -3.91
CA HIS A 451 -4.78 29.53 -3.19
C HIS A 451 -5.02 29.49 -1.68
N ILE A 452 -6.26 29.60 -1.24
CA ILE A 452 -6.60 29.60 0.18
C ILE A 452 -6.42 28.20 0.79
N MET A 453 -6.82 27.13 0.09
CA MET A 453 -6.60 25.75 0.54
C MET A 453 -5.12 25.44 0.80
N ARG A 454 -4.22 26.07 0.04
CA ARG A 454 -2.77 25.95 0.25
C ARG A 454 -2.28 26.65 1.51
N LEU A 455 -3.01 27.62 2.05
CA LEU A 455 -2.68 28.28 3.33
C LEU A 455 -3.05 27.41 4.53
N VAL A 456 -4.05 26.54 4.40
CA VAL A 456 -4.65 25.77 5.51
C VAL A 456 -3.60 25.00 6.33
N PRO A 457 -2.62 24.28 5.73
CA PRO A 457 -1.56 23.64 6.50
C PRO A 457 -0.77 24.62 7.40
N SER A 458 -0.46 25.82 6.89
CA SER A 458 0.25 26.83 7.69
C SER A 458 -0.62 27.39 8.82
N LEU A 459 -1.91 27.60 8.56
CA LEU A 459 -2.87 28.06 9.58
C LEU A 459 -3.04 27.02 10.69
N TYR A 460 -3.04 25.72 10.34
CA TYR A 460 -3.05 24.63 11.32
C TYR A 460 -1.82 24.66 12.21
N ILE A 461 -0.60 24.72 11.62
CA ILE A 461 0.64 24.82 12.38
C ILE A 461 0.64 26.04 13.30
N LEU A 462 0.21 27.21 12.80
CA LEU A 462 0.13 28.42 13.62
C LEU A 462 -0.87 28.27 14.78
N THR A 463 -2.00 27.59 14.56
CA THR A 463 -2.97 27.32 15.63
C THR A 463 -2.39 26.38 16.68
N ARG A 464 -1.72 25.29 16.27
CA ARG A 464 -0.98 24.39 17.17
C ARG A 464 0.13 25.12 17.95
N ASP A 465 0.86 26.03 17.29
CA ASP A 465 1.89 26.86 17.94
C ASP A 465 1.31 27.74 19.04
N GLN A 466 0.12 28.30 18.82
CA GLN A 466 -0.58 29.10 19.83
C GLN A 466 -1.04 28.23 21.00
N GLN A 467 -1.54 27.01 20.75
CA GLN A 467 -1.90 26.06 21.81
C GLN A 467 -0.69 25.71 22.66
N ALA A 468 0.42 25.34 22.01
CA ALA A 468 1.68 25.08 22.69
C ALA A 468 2.13 26.30 23.50
N HIS A 469 2.03 27.51 22.96
CA HIS A 469 2.37 28.75 23.68
C HIS A 469 1.51 28.97 24.93
N VAL A 470 0.18 28.77 24.83
CA VAL A 470 -0.73 28.87 25.98
C VAL A 470 -0.37 27.84 27.04
N LEU A 471 -0.05 26.61 26.63
CA LEU A 471 0.39 25.54 27.51
C LEU A 471 1.71 25.87 28.21
N PHE A 472 2.70 26.42 27.49
CA PHE A 472 3.95 26.89 28.09
C PHE A 472 3.80 28.06 29.06
N THR A 473 2.67 28.78 29.01
CA THR A 473 2.46 29.98 29.84
C THR A 473 1.44 29.77 30.95
N LYS A 474 0.71 28.65 30.97
CA LYS A 474 -0.13 28.24 32.09
C LYS A 474 0.74 27.93 33.30
N SER A 475 0.51 28.64 34.39
CA SER A 475 1.10 28.39 35.70
C SER A 475 0.25 27.38 36.48
N SER A 476 0.05 26.17 35.94
CA SER A 476 -0.62 25.09 36.67
C SER A 476 0.41 24.08 37.18
N ASP A 477 0.15 23.55 38.39
CA ASP A 477 0.88 22.42 38.97
C ASP A 477 0.52 21.08 38.28
N GLU A 478 -0.34 21.13 37.26
CA GLU A 478 -0.78 19.98 36.48
C GLU A 478 0.30 19.57 35.48
N ILE A 479 0.63 18.28 35.46
CA ILE A 479 1.44 17.68 34.40
C ILE A 479 0.63 17.82 33.11
N LEU A 480 1.13 18.63 32.18
CA LEU A 480 0.51 18.76 30.86
C LEU A 480 0.78 17.49 30.06
N ASP A 481 -0.27 16.87 29.55
CA ASP A 481 -0.13 15.76 28.62
C ASP A 481 0.12 16.33 27.21
N TRP A 482 1.39 16.35 26.79
CA TRP A 482 1.78 16.83 25.45
C TRP A 482 1.23 15.98 24.32
N SER A 483 0.75 14.79 24.66
CA SER A 483 0.14 13.87 23.74
C SER A 483 -1.12 14.44 23.09
N GLU A 484 -1.83 15.36 23.76
CA GLU A 484 -2.97 16.13 23.21
C GLU A 484 -2.58 17.07 22.04
N LEU A 485 -1.30 17.41 21.90
CA LEU A 485 -0.79 18.24 20.80
C LEU A 485 -0.33 17.43 19.60
N VAL A 486 -0.18 16.11 19.76
CA VAL A 486 0.24 15.22 18.68
C VAL A 486 -0.88 15.14 17.63
N ILE A 487 -0.50 15.03 16.37
CA ILE A 487 -1.47 14.75 15.30
C ILE A 487 -2.02 13.34 15.51
N ASP A 488 -3.32 13.28 15.79
CA ASP A 488 -4.09 12.06 15.65
C ASP A 488 -4.50 11.92 14.19
N LEU A 489 -3.89 10.94 13.50
CA LEU A 489 -4.20 10.67 12.11
C LEU A 489 -5.57 10.04 11.94
N HIS A 490 -6.06 9.29 12.92
CA HIS A 490 -7.37 8.66 12.85
C HIS A 490 -8.48 9.72 12.82
N ILE A 491 -8.42 10.71 13.72
CA ILE A 491 -9.38 11.84 13.74
C ILE A 491 -9.32 12.67 12.44
N MET A 492 -8.13 12.83 11.86
CA MET A 492 -7.95 13.55 10.60
C MET A 492 -8.48 12.75 9.38
N ASP A 493 -8.45 11.42 9.44
CA ASP A 493 -8.86 10.51 8.36
C ASP A 493 -10.36 10.19 8.42
N GLU A 494 -10.95 10.05 9.62
CA GLU A 494 -12.39 9.82 9.85
C GLU A 494 -13.31 10.85 9.18
N ASN A 495 -12.79 12.06 8.93
CA ASN A 495 -13.52 13.16 8.29
C ASN A 495 -13.30 13.24 6.76
N GLU A 496 -12.74 12.19 6.14
CA GLU A 496 -12.40 12.11 4.70
C GLU A 496 -11.63 13.37 4.22
N ILE A 497 -10.66 13.85 5.00
CA ILE A 497 -9.91 15.08 4.71
C ILE A 497 -8.78 14.81 3.69
N ASP A 498 -9.12 14.14 2.60
CA ASP A 498 -8.23 13.52 1.60
C ASP A 498 -7.24 14.46 0.89
N ASN A 499 -7.39 15.78 1.02
CA ASN A 499 -6.59 16.75 0.27
C ASN A 499 -5.66 17.63 1.11
N CYS A 500 -5.75 17.62 2.44
CA CYS A 500 -4.95 18.51 3.30
C CYS A 500 -3.91 17.80 4.16
N VAL A 501 -4.10 16.51 4.49
CA VAL A 501 -3.09 15.69 5.18
C VAL A 501 -1.76 15.65 4.42
N PRO A 502 -1.71 15.41 3.09
CA PRO A 502 -0.45 15.47 2.34
C PRO A 502 0.23 16.84 2.39
N GLY A 503 -0.55 17.92 2.40
CA GLY A 503 -0.05 19.30 2.53
C GLY A 503 0.57 19.56 3.90
N LEU A 504 -0.07 19.10 4.97
CA LEU A 504 0.45 19.18 6.34
C LEU A 504 1.76 18.39 6.50
N PHE A 505 1.81 17.14 6.03
CA PHE A 505 3.04 16.36 6.05
C PHE A 505 4.15 16.94 5.18
N THR A 506 3.82 17.60 4.07
CA THR A 506 4.80 18.34 3.26
C THR A 506 5.41 19.51 4.05
N VAL A 507 4.60 20.23 4.84
CA VAL A 507 5.09 21.27 5.75
C VAL A 507 5.98 20.67 6.84
N LEU A 508 5.51 19.63 7.53
CA LEU A 508 6.23 19.00 8.64
C LEU A 508 7.55 18.35 8.21
N LYS A 509 7.59 17.68 7.06
CA LYS A 509 8.81 17.10 6.49
C LYS A 509 9.92 18.15 6.34
N LYS A 510 9.54 19.38 5.94
CA LYS A 510 10.44 20.51 5.73
C LYS A 510 10.55 21.46 6.94
N ALA A 511 9.81 21.20 8.02
CA ALA A 511 9.79 22.07 9.21
C ALA A 511 11.03 21.82 10.06
N SER A 512 11.65 22.87 10.59
CA SER A 512 12.80 22.72 11.48
C SER A 512 12.41 22.20 12.87
N CYS A 513 13.42 21.83 13.65
CA CYS A 513 13.31 21.58 15.09
C CYS A 513 13.86 22.76 15.92
N ALA A 514 13.84 23.97 15.36
CA ALA A 514 14.34 25.19 16.02
C ALA A 514 13.48 25.64 17.21
N GLY A 515 12.20 25.26 17.19
CA GLY A 515 11.24 25.46 18.28
C GLY A 515 10.51 24.15 18.61
N PRO A 516 9.76 24.12 19.72
CA PRO A 516 9.11 22.92 20.22
C PRO A 516 7.93 22.47 19.36
N SER A 517 7.42 23.32 18.46
CA SER A 517 6.20 23.06 17.68
C SER A 517 6.26 21.75 16.89
N THR A 518 7.30 21.54 16.10
CA THR A 518 7.40 20.39 15.20
C THR A 518 7.54 19.10 15.99
N ALA A 519 8.30 19.13 17.09
CA ALA A 519 8.47 18.00 17.99
C ALA A 519 7.18 17.67 18.76
N LEU A 520 6.43 18.68 19.20
CA LEU A 520 5.13 18.50 19.87
C LEU A 520 4.07 17.93 18.93
N ILE A 521 3.99 18.46 17.71
CA ILE A 521 2.98 18.06 16.72
C ILE A 521 3.21 16.62 16.25
N LEU A 522 4.47 16.19 16.09
CA LEU A 522 4.78 14.81 15.72
C LEU A 522 4.77 13.87 16.94
N GLY A 523 5.17 14.36 18.11
CA GLY A 523 5.44 13.50 19.25
C GLY A 523 6.62 12.54 19.01
N VAL A 524 6.95 11.79 20.06
CA VAL A 524 8.05 10.80 20.08
C VAL A 524 7.86 9.68 19.05
N GLY A 525 6.61 9.21 18.87
CA GLY A 525 6.24 8.15 17.91
C GLY A 525 6.41 8.57 16.45
N LEU A 526 5.63 9.56 15.96
CA LEU A 526 5.72 9.98 14.55
C LEU A 526 7.08 10.61 14.20
N TYR A 527 7.75 11.26 15.16
CA TYR A 527 9.12 11.72 14.94
C TYR A 527 10.08 10.55 14.72
N GLY A 528 9.96 9.48 15.51
CA GLY A 528 10.69 8.23 15.33
C GLY A 528 10.53 7.66 13.92
N LEU A 529 9.27 7.50 13.47
CA LEU A 529 8.94 7.07 12.11
C LEU A 529 9.57 7.95 11.04
N SER A 530 9.57 9.27 11.25
CA SER A 530 10.12 10.22 10.28
C SER A 530 11.63 10.02 10.03
N VAL A 531 12.35 9.40 10.98
CA VAL A 531 13.80 9.14 10.89
C VAL A 531 14.17 7.67 10.68
N CYS A 532 13.23 6.72 10.75
CA CYS A 532 13.47 5.27 10.53
C CYS A 532 14.12 4.96 9.17
N SER A 533 13.79 5.75 8.14
CA SER A 533 14.40 5.62 6.80
C SER A 533 15.94 5.66 6.80
N ARG A 534 16.57 6.23 7.83
CA ARG A 534 18.04 6.28 7.98
C ARG A 534 18.67 4.94 8.34
N VAL A 535 17.89 3.98 8.84
CA VAL A 535 18.37 2.64 9.23
C VAL A 535 17.78 1.50 8.40
N PHE A 536 16.84 1.78 7.50
CA PHE A 536 16.31 0.77 6.56
C PHE A 536 17.39 0.10 5.71
N PRO A 537 18.39 0.81 5.14
CA PRO A 537 19.47 0.16 4.40
C PRO A 537 20.27 -0.84 5.26
N GLN A 538 20.44 -0.54 6.54
CA GLN A 538 21.13 -1.37 7.52
C GLN A 538 20.32 -2.62 7.86
N LEU A 539 19.01 -2.47 8.11
CA LEU A 539 18.10 -3.61 8.32
C LEU A 539 18.06 -4.53 7.09
N GLU A 540 17.94 -3.96 5.89
CA GLU A 540 17.98 -4.71 4.64
C GLU A 540 19.31 -5.46 4.46
N MET A 541 20.42 -4.82 4.81
CA MET A 541 21.75 -5.43 4.78
C MET A 541 21.85 -6.60 5.78
N THR A 542 21.40 -6.43 7.03
CA THR A 542 21.39 -7.50 8.04
C THR A 542 20.58 -8.70 7.54
N PHE A 543 19.38 -8.47 7.01
CA PHE A 543 18.53 -9.53 6.48
C PHE A 543 19.18 -10.28 5.31
N LYS A 544 19.84 -9.56 4.39
CA LYS A 544 20.59 -10.17 3.28
C LYS A 544 21.76 -11.01 3.78
N LEU A 545 22.51 -10.53 4.79
CA LEU A 545 23.62 -11.28 5.39
C LEU A 545 23.14 -12.54 6.10
N TYR A 546 22.05 -12.45 6.85
CA TYR A 546 21.42 -13.59 7.50
C TYR A 546 20.97 -14.66 6.48
N LYS A 547 20.23 -14.26 5.43
CA LYS A 547 19.84 -15.17 4.33
C LYS A 547 21.04 -15.86 3.70
N LYS A 548 22.14 -15.13 3.50
CA LYS A 548 23.39 -15.72 2.98
C LYS A 548 24.01 -16.70 3.98
N ALA A 549 23.99 -16.38 5.27
CA ALA A 549 24.51 -17.26 6.32
C ALA A 549 23.73 -18.58 6.38
N LEU A 550 22.40 -18.54 6.26
CA LEU A 550 21.53 -19.73 6.22
C LEU A 550 21.85 -20.69 5.07
N LEU A 551 22.33 -20.18 3.93
CA LEU A 551 22.78 -21.01 2.80
C LEU A 551 24.06 -21.81 3.13
N THR A 552 24.83 -21.36 4.12
CA THR A 552 26.11 -21.97 4.52
C THR A 552 26.05 -22.68 5.88
N ASN A 553 25.14 -22.26 6.75
CA ASN A 553 24.88 -22.82 8.07
C ASN A 553 23.39 -22.66 8.39
N SER A 554 22.62 -23.75 8.35
CA SER A 554 21.18 -23.74 8.61
C SER A 554 20.79 -23.37 10.05
N THR A 555 21.78 -23.21 10.94
CA THR A 555 21.59 -22.81 12.34
C THR A 555 22.14 -21.40 12.63
N ALA A 556 22.47 -20.63 11.59
CA ALA A 556 22.90 -19.25 11.76
C ALA A 556 21.79 -18.48 12.52
N PRO A 557 22.09 -17.84 13.66
CA PRO A 557 21.09 -17.08 14.38
C PRO A 557 20.69 -15.83 13.59
N ASP A 558 19.41 -15.50 13.59
CA ASP A 558 18.90 -14.27 13.00
C ASP A 558 19.14 -13.10 13.97
N PRO A 559 20.00 -12.11 13.62
CA PRO A 559 20.28 -10.99 14.52
C PRO A 559 19.07 -10.08 14.79
N ILE A 560 18.11 -10.01 13.86
CA ILE A 560 16.89 -9.20 14.02
C ILE A 560 15.95 -9.92 14.99
N ASP A 561 15.72 -11.21 14.77
CA ASP A 561 14.90 -12.06 15.64
C ASP A 561 15.45 -12.11 17.07
N GLN A 562 16.77 -12.28 17.23
CA GLN A 562 17.43 -12.24 18.54
C GLN A 562 17.25 -10.92 19.28
N PHE A 563 17.12 -9.81 18.55
CA PHE A 563 16.82 -8.52 19.16
C PHE A 563 15.35 -8.45 19.59
N ILE A 564 14.41 -8.85 18.73
CA ILE A 564 12.97 -8.92 19.07
C ILE A 564 12.77 -9.83 20.29
N ASP A 565 13.48 -10.94 20.36
CA ASP A 565 13.41 -11.87 21.50
C ASP A 565 13.99 -11.32 22.80
N SER A 566 14.78 -10.25 22.72
CA SER A 566 15.45 -9.63 23.87
C SER A 566 14.66 -8.49 24.51
N VAL A 567 13.59 -8.00 23.86
CA VAL A 567 12.71 -6.97 24.40
C VAL A 567 11.62 -7.59 25.30
N ASP A 568 10.85 -6.73 25.99
CA ASP A 568 9.79 -7.17 26.89
C ASP A 568 8.73 -8.03 26.16
N GLU A 569 8.15 -8.99 26.88
CA GLU A 569 7.12 -9.89 26.35
C GLU A 569 5.86 -9.15 25.90
N ASP A 570 5.54 -8.03 26.57
CA ASP A 570 4.39 -7.19 26.23
C ASP A 570 4.55 -6.45 24.87
N LEU A 571 5.76 -6.44 24.29
CA LEU A 571 6.07 -5.80 23.01
C LEU A 571 6.18 -6.78 21.83
N ARG A 572 6.12 -8.09 22.10
CA ARG A 572 6.27 -9.15 21.09
C ARG A 572 5.05 -10.07 21.06
N ILE A 573 4.80 -10.70 19.91
CA ILE A 573 3.73 -11.69 19.79
C ILE A 573 4.28 -13.06 20.20
N ASN A 574 3.84 -13.58 21.34
CA ASN A 574 4.15 -14.93 21.76
C ASN A 574 3.04 -15.90 21.31
N TYR A 575 3.26 -16.58 20.19
CA TYR A 575 2.32 -17.56 19.64
C TYR A 575 2.09 -18.81 20.50
N ASP A 576 2.95 -19.05 21.50
CA ASP A 576 2.91 -20.23 22.36
C ASP A 576 2.25 -19.97 23.73
N ASN A 577 1.88 -18.72 24.06
CA ASN A 577 1.19 -18.33 25.30
C ASN A 577 -0.26 -17.89 25.03
N ASP A 578 -1.17 -18.13 26.00
CA ASP A 578 -2.61 -17.78 25.96
C ASP A 578 -2.90 -16.25 25.98
N GLN A 579 -1.90 -15.39 25.78
CA GLN A 579 -2.01 -13.93 25.83
C GLN A 579 -2.30 -13.34 24.44
N PHE A 580 -3.45 -13.69 23.87
CA PHE A 580 -4.11 -12.82 22.90
C PHE A 580 -5.00 -11.85 23.68
N ASP A 581 -4.40 -10.83 24.27
CA ASP A 581 -5.14 -9.70 24.84
C ASP A 581 -5.74 -8.84 23.70
N HIS A 582 -6.75 -8.02 24.03
CA HIS A 582 -7.46 -7.19 23.06
C HIS A 582 -6.57 -6.12 22.38
N SER A 583 -5.33 -5.94 22.83
CA SER A 583 -4.31 -5.03 22.31
C SER A 583 -3.15 -5.81 21.68
N GLY A 584 -2.91 -5.64 20.37
CA GLY A 584 -1.82 -6.33 19.65
C GLY A 584 -2.27 -7.22 18.48
N TRP A 585 -3.56 -7.24 18.16
CA TRP A 585 -4.08 -7.92 16.97
C TRP A 585 -3.82 -7.12 15.68
N GLU A 586 -3.56 -5.82 15.77
CA GLU A 586 -3.36 -4.91 14.63
C GLU A 586 -2.15 -5.33 13.79
N SER A 587 -1.05 -5.72 14.45
CA SER A 587 0.18 -6.14 13.77
C SER A 587 0.05 -7.47 13.06
N TYR A 588 -0.73 -8.38 13.64
CA TYR A 588 -1.12 -9.60 12.97
C TYR A 588 -2.05 -9.28 11.80
N HIS A 589 -3.12 -8.50 12.01
CA HIS A 589 -4.08 -8.08 10.99
C HIS A 589 -3.41 -7.41 9.79
N GLU A 590 -2.57 -6.41 10.00
CA GLU A 590 -1.87 -5.71 8.93
C GLU A 590 -0.88 -6.59 8.15
N SER A 591 -0.49 -7.75 8.69
CA SER A 591 0.36 -8.73 8.01
C SER A 591 -0.43 -9.72 7.12
N LEU A 592 -1.75 -9.76 7.28
CA LEU A 592 -2.63 -10.69 6.57
C LEU A 592 -3.00 -10.23 5.16
N ASP A 593 -3.47 -11.16 4.34
CA ASP A 593 -4.04 -10.83 3.04
C ASP A 593 -5.24 -9.87 3.20
N PRO A 594 -5.41 -8.86 2.31
CA PRO A 594 -6.51 -7.89 2.41
C PRO A 594 -7.92 -8.51 2.48
N ILE A 595 -8.12 -9.71 1.92
CA ILE A 595 -9.39 -10.44 2.02
C ILE A 595 -9.61 -10.98 3.44
N ILE A 596 -8.53 -11.37 4.12
CA ILE A 596 -8.53 -11.86 5.50
C ILE A 596 -8.69 -10.69 6.47
N GLN A 597 -7.99 -9.57 6.23
CA GLN A 597 -8.18 -8.30 6.96
C GLN A 597 -9.64 -7.89 6.97
N LYS A 598 -10.26 -7.83 5.78
CA LYS A 598 -11.69 -7.53 5.64
C LYS A 598 -12.60 -8.51 6.38
N GLY A 599 -12.21 -9.78 6.47
CA GLY A 599 -12.93 -10.79 7.27
C GLY A 599 -12.81 -10.55 8.78
N LEU A 600 -11.65 -10.06 9.24
CA LEU A 600 -11.39 -9.68 10.63
C LEU A 600 -12.03 -8.32 11.00
N ASP A 601 -12.08 -7.37 10.08
CA ASP A 601 -12.75 -6.08 10.29
C ASP A 601 -14.25 -6.30 10.55
N ILE A 602 -14.88 -7.20 9.78
CA ILE A 602 -16.26 -7.63 9.99
C ILE A 602 -16.44 -8.34 11.35
N LEU A 603 -15.43 -9.07 11.81
CA LEU A 603 -15.42 -9.74 13.13
C LEU A 603 -15.33 -8.75 14.31
N ILE A 604 -14.68 -7.61 14.10
CA ILE A 604 -14.42 -6.60 15.14
C ILE A 604 -15.57 -5.60 15.24
N GLU A 605 -16.26 -5.32 14.12
CA GLU A 605 -17.30 -4.31 14.07
C GLU A 605 -18.68 -4.72 14.62
N THR A 606 -19.02 -6.00 14.88
CA THR A 606 -20.45 -6.33 15.19
C THR A 606 -20.81 -7.37 16.25
N GLU A 607 -21.79 -6.95 17.06
CA GLU A 607 -22.74 -7.75 17.84
C GLU A 607 -23.44 -8.84 16.99
N ASN A 608 -23.69 -10.00 17.61
CA ASN A 608 -24.57 -11.15 17.33
C ASN A 608 -25.19 -11.47 15.93
N ASP A 609 -25.42 -10.55 15.01
CA ASP A 609 -26.24 -10.79 13.80
C ASP A 609 -25.47 -11.28 12.55
N HIS A 610 -24.15 -11.11 12.47
CA HIS A 610 -23.33 -11.46 11.29
C HIS A 610 -22.65 -12.86 11.30
N LEU A 611 -22.94 -13.72 12.29
CA LEU A 611 -22.46 -15.12 12.35
C LEU A 611 -22.78 -15.94 11.07
N ASN A 612 -23.85 -15.61 10.35
CA ASN A 612 -24.23 -16.27 9.10
C ASN A 612 -23.27 -15.95 7.93
N ASP A 613 -22.76 -14.72 7.86
CA ASP A 613 -21.82 -14.32 6.82
C ASP A 613 -20.45 -14.99 7.06
N MET A 614 -20.07 -15.21 8.32
CA MET A 614 -18.90 -16.00 8.70
C MET A 614 -19.00 -17.46 8.25
N PHE A 615 -20.10 -18.16 8.52
CA PHE A 615 -20.25 -19.57 8.11
C PHE A 615 -20.29 -19.71 6.59
N LYS A 616 -20.87 -18.72 5.89
CA LYS A 616 -20.85 -18.67 4.43
C LYS A 616 -19.43 -18.49 3.88
N LEU A 617 -18.65 -17.58 4.46
CA LEU A 617 -17.25 -17.35 4.06
C LEU A 617 -16.36 -18.56 4.36
N LEU A 618 -16.55 -19.22 5.52
CA LEU A 618 -15.88 -20.48 5.87
C LEU A 618 -16.19 -21.57 4.85
N GLY A 619 -17.46 -21.72 4.46
CA GLY A 619 -17.87 -22.66 3.40
C GLY A 619 -17.27 -22.33 2.04
N GLU A 620 -17.16 -21.04 1.69
CA GLU A 620 -16.52 -20.59 0.44
C GLU A 620 -14.99 -20.82 0.44
N MET A 621 -14.31 -20.58 1.57
CA MET A 621 -12.89 -20.86 1.74
C MET A 621 -12.59 -22.36 1.72
N GLU A 622 -13.41 -23.17 2.36
CA GLU A 622 -13.26 -24.63 2.37
C GLU A 622 -13.54 -25.23 0.99
N LYS A 623 -14.56 -24.73 0.29
CA LYS A 623 -14.81 -25.06 -1.12
C LYS A 623 -13.62 -24.69 -2.01
N ARG A 624 -13.06 -23.49 -1.85
CA ARG A 624 -11.86 -23.06 -2.59
C ARG A 624 -10.65 -23.93 -2.26
N ALA A 625 -10.45 -24.30 -1.00
CA ALA A 625 -9.37 -25.21 -0.60
C ALA A 625 -9.52 -26.58 -1.26
N ILE A 626 -10.74 -27.12 -1.27
CA ILE A 626 -11.07 -28.39 -1.92
C ILE A 626 -10.87 -28.30 -3.45
N GLU A 627 -11.31 -27.22 -4.09
CA GLU A 627 -11.12 -26.99 -5.53
C GLU A 627 -9.63 -26.86 -5.90
N LEU A 628 -8.84 -26.17 -5.06
CA LEU A 628 -7.41 -26.01 -5.27
C LEU A 628 -6.65 -27.32 -5.01
N GLU A 629 -7.05 -28.11 -4.01
CA GLU A 629 -6.55 -29.47 -3.79
C GLU A 629 -6.96 -30.40 -4.94
N TYR A 630 -8.14 -30.22 -5.52
CA TYR A 630 -8.66 -30.98 -6.66
C TYR A 630 -7.76 -30.81 -7.90
N ASN A 631 -7.28 -29.59 -8.13
CA ASN A 631 -6.53 -29.20 -9.34
C ASN A 631 -5.00 -29.43 -9.27
N LYS A 632 -4.48 -30.03 -8.17
CA LYS A 632 -3.03 -30.24 -7.98
C LYS A 632 -2.46 -31.29 -8.95
N VAL A 633 -1.60 -30.85 -9.88
CA VAL A 633 -0.80 -31.70 -10.79
C VAL A 633 0.36 -32.34 -10.03
N ARG A 634 0.60 -33.65 -10.25
CA ARG A 634 1.78 -34.36 -9.71
C ARG A 634 2.73 -34.75 -10.84
N THR A 635 4.02 -34.79 -10.58
CA THR A 635 5.03 -35.22 -11.55
C THR A 635 5.84 -36.39 -11.03
N GLN A 636 6.17 -37.34 -11.90
CA GLN A 636 7.06 -38.47 -11.59
C GLN A 636 8.08 -38.63 -12.71
N ILE A 637 9.36 -38.72 -12.38
CA ILE A 637 10.44 -38.92 -13.35
C ILE A 637 10.80 -40.40 -13.36
N VAL A 638 10.96 -40.98 -14.56
CA VAL A 638 11.37 -42.37 -14.76
C VAL A 638 12.64 -42.36 -15.59
N THR A 639 13.76 -42.72 -14.98
CA THR A 639 15.08 -42.77 -15.62
C THR A 639 15.54 -44.21 -15.73
N VAL A 640 15.98 -44.64 -16.90
CA VAL A 640 16.65 -45.93 -17.09
C VAL A 640 18.15 -45.74 -16.87
N ALA A 641 18.71 -46.36 -15.83
CA ALA A 641 20.13 -46.23 -15.53
C ALA A 641 21.00 -46.79 -16.69
N ASN A 642 21.82 -45.93 -17.32
CA ASN A 642 22.99 -46.22 -18.17
C ASN A 642 23.03 -47.56 -18.93
N HIS A 643 21.97 -47.90 -19.67
CA HIS A 643 21.98 -49.09 -20.52
C HIS A 643 21.66 -48.77 -21.97
N VAL A 644 22.56 -49.21 -22.84
CA VAL A 644 22.30 -49.39 -24.27
C VAL A 644 21.34 -50.57 -24.39
N SER A 645 20.07 -50.31 -24.69
CA SER A 645 19.10 -51.38 -24.92
C SER A 645 19.05 -51.72 -26.41
N SER A 646 19.47 -52.93 -26.78
CA SER A 646 19.42 -53.41 -28.16
C SER A 646 18.00 -53.91 -28.47
N VAL A 647 17.31 -53.22 -29.38
CA VAL A 647 16.05 -53.66 -29.97
C VAL A 647 16.38 -54.39 -31.26
N THR A 648 15.79 -55.55 -31.48
CA THR A 648 15.96 -56.36 -32.71
C THR A 648 14.63 -56.71 -33.37
N SER A 649 13.51 -56.40 -32.70
CA SER A 649 12.17 -56.82 -33.09
C SER A 649 11.41 -55.72 -33.84
N GLY A 650 10.60 -56.13 -34.82
CA GLY A 650 9.60 -55.27 -35.46
C GLY A 650 8.37 -54.97 -34.59
N ALA A 651 8.23 -55.65 -33.44
CA ALA A 651 7.17 -55.41 -32.46
C ALA A 651 7.69 -54.55 -31.30
N PHE A 652 6.79 -53.80 -30.65
CA PHE A 652 7.14 -53.00 -29.47
C PHE A 652 7.52 -53.91 -28.31
N THR A 653 8.80 -53.84 -27.93
CA THR A 653 9.40 -54.55 -26.80
C THR A 653 9.72 -53.58 -25.68
N ARG A 654 9.62 -54.05 -24.44
CA ARG A 654 9.93 -53.27 -23.25
C ARG A 654 11.43 -52.98 -23.17
N ILE A 655 11.78 -51.74 -22.81
CA ILE A 655 13.15 -51.37 -22.47
C ILE A 655 13.43 -51.83 -21.03
N GLU A 656 14.47 -52.64 -20.84
CA GLU A 656 14.82 -53.16 -19.52
C GLU A 656 15.18 -52.02 -18.55
N GLY A 657 14.73 -52.12 -17.29
CA GLY A 657 14.93 -51.08 -16.27
C GLY A 657 13.99 -49.86 -16.37
N SER A 658 13.08 -49.80 -17.35
CA SER A 658 12.16 -48.66 -17.53
C SER A 658 10.84 -48.72 -16.76
N GLN A 659 10.64 -49.75 -15.93
CA GLN A 659 9.37 -49.97 -15.24
C GLN A 659 9.26 -49.20 -13.93
N THR A 660 8.12 -48.56 -13.69
CA THR A 660 7.79 -47.96 -12.38
C THR A 660 6.29 -48.09 -12.08
N ASN A 661 5.94 -47.97 -10.80
CA ASN A 661 4.55 -47.84 -10.38
C ASN A 661 4.17 -46.35 -10.32
N VAL A 662 2.99 -46.03 -10.85
CA VAL A 662 2.37 -44.71 -10.84
C VAL A 662 1.08 -44.81 -10.03
N VAL A 663 1.05 -44.18 -8.85
CA VAL A 663 -0.12 -44.19 -7.97
C VAL A 663 -0.99 -42.97 -8.28
N VAL A 664 -2.23 -43.23 -8.66
CA VAL A 664 -3.23 -42.22 -9.00
C VAL A 664 -4.36 -42.29 -7.98
N SER A 665 -4.58 -41.23 -7.22
CA SER A 665 -5.58 -41.20 -6.15
C SER A 665 -6.98 -40.74 -6.61
N ARG A 666 -7.11 -40.29 -7.86
CA ARG A 666 -8.35 -39.74 -8.45
C ARG A 666 -8.30 -39.83 -9.98
N PRO A 667 -9.43 -39.85 -10.72
CA PRO A 667 -9.39 -39.88 -12.18
C PRO A 667 -8.46 -38.80 -12.74
N SER A 668 -7.46 -39.22 -13.51
CA SER A 668 -6.37 -38.35 -13.94
C SER A 668 -5.97 -38.67 -15.37
N LYS A 669 -5.49 -37.66 -16.08
CA LYS A 669 -4.78 -37.79 -17.34
C LYS A 669 -3.29 -37.88 -17.06
N ILE A 670 -2.68 -39.02 -17.39
CA ILE A 670 -1.22 -39.17 -17.36
C ILE A 670 -0.70 -38.70 -18.72
N ILE A 671 0.22 -37.75 -18.73
CA ILE A 671 0.97 -37.31 -19.91
C ILE A 671 2.42 -37.73 -19.71
N ALA A 672 2.91 -38.63 -20.54
CA ALA A 672 4.28 -39.13 -20.51
C ALA A 672 5.09 -38.54 -21.66
N MET A 673 6.22 -37.91 -21.32
CA MET A 673 7.16 -37.31 -22.27
C MET A 673 8.47 -38.11 -22.23
N VAL A 674 8.75 -38.88 -23.28
CA VAL A 674 9.91 -39.77 -23.39
C VAL A 674 10.95 -39.14 -24.32
N GLN A 675 12.19 -39.01 -23.85
CA GLN A 675 13.37 -38.63 -24.65
C GLN A 675 14.34 -39.81 -24.73
N PHE A 676 15.00 -40.01 -25.88
CA PHE A 676 15.96 -41.09 -26.10
C PHE A 676 16.97 -40.76 -27.20
N PHE A 677 18.10 -41.47 -27.27
CA PHE A 677 19.04 -41.43 -28.41
C PHE A 677 19.08 -42.78 -29.12
N SER A 678 19.02 -42.79 -30.46
CA SER A 678 19.04 -44.02 -31.26
C SER A 678 20.33 -44.21 -32.04
N GLY A 679 20.97 -45.38 -31.90
CA GLY A 679 22.05 -45.86 -32.78
C GLY A 679 21.61 -47.13 -33.53
N VAL A 680 21.26 -47.01 -34.80
CA VAL A 680 20.79 -48.14 -35.63
C VAL A 680 22.00 -48.76 -36.32
N LEU A 681 22.50 -49.88 -35.79
CA LEU A 681 23.67 -50.57 -36.32
C LEU A 681 23.36 -51.16 -37.72
N ASN A 682 24.27 -50.96 -38.68
CA ASN A 682 24.18 -51.46 -40.07
C ASN A 682 22.97 -50.95 -40.87
N ASN A 683 22.86 -49.62 -41.05
CA ASN A 683 21.82 -48.98 -41.88
C ASN A 683 22.38 -48.42 -43.22
N PRO A 684 22.89 -49.26 -44.15
CA PRO A 684 23.62 -48.79 -45.33
C PRO A 684 22.79 -47.94 -46.30
N ASN A 685 21.45 -48.04 -46.23
CA ASN A 685 20.53 -47.34 -47.14
C ASN A 685 19.65 -46.27 -46.43
N GLY A 686 19.88 -46.00 -45.13
CA GLY A 686 19.11 -45.01 -44.36
C GLY A 686 17.62 -45.31 -44.18
N GLY A 687 17.17 -46.53 -44.48
CA GLY A 687 15.76 -46.96 -44.47
C GLY A 687 15.29 -47.54 -43.13
N VAL A 688 16.21 -47.95 -42.25
CA VAL A 688 15.87 -48.53 -40.93
C VAL A 688 15.75 -47.42 -39.89
N SER A 689 14.73 -47.48 -39.03
CA SER A 689 14.49 -46.51 -37.94
C SER A 689 14.00 -47.21 -36.67
N VAL A 690 14.09 -46.53 -35.52
CA VAL A 690 13.53 -47.00 -34.25
C VAL A 690 12.33 -46.14 -33.84
N ASP A 691 11.31 -46.80 -33.33
CA ASP A 691 10.10 -46.22 -32.76
C ASP A 691 10.16 -46.41 -31.24
N VAL A 692 10.08 -45.34 -30.44
CA VAL A 692 10.01 -45.41 -28.97
C VAL A 692 8.76 -44.70 -28.45
N THR A 693 8.12 -45.26 -27.44
CA THR A 693 6.85 -44.79 -26.87
C THR A 693 6.71 -45.19 -25.40
N SER A 694 5.70 -44.64 -24.72
CA SER A 694 5.29 -45.09 -23.38
C SER A 694 4.24 -46.20 -23.43
N ALA A 695 4.19 -47.01 -22.38
CA ALA A 695 3.11 -47.93 -22.11
C ALA A 695 2.67 -47.86 -20.64
N LEU A 696 1.38 -48.11 -20.41
CA LEU A 696 0.77 -48.21 -19.10
C LEU A 696 -0.01 -49.52 -19.01
N ASN A 697 0.19 -50.30 -17.93
CA ASN A 697 -0.40 -51.63 -17.74
C ASN A 697 -0.23 -52.53 -18.97
N ASN A 698 0.98 -52.54 -19.54
CA ASN A 698 1.37 -53.24 -20.76
C ASN A 698 0.68 -52.79 -22.08
N GLN A 699 -0.06 -51.68 -22.07
CA GLN A 699 -0.72 -51.10 -23.25
C GLN A 699 -0.02 -49.81 -23.69
N ILE A 700 0.22 -49.64 -24.99
CA ILE A 700 0.89 -48.44 -25.52
C ILE A 700 -0.01 -47.21 -25.34
N MET A 701 0.53 -46.14 -24.75
CA MET A 701 -0.15 -44.87 -24.61
C MET A 701 -0.12 -44.10 -25.95
N THR A 702 -1.12 -43.25 -26.23
CA THR A 702 -1.23 -42.50 -27.51
C THR A 702 -1.62 -41.04 -27.28
N ASN A 703 -1.49 -40.15 -28.27
CA ASN A 703 -1.84 -38.74 -28.10
C ASN A 703 -3.34 -38.49 -28.37
N GLY A 704 -4.22 -38.96 -27.47
CA GLY A 704 -5.64 -38.58 -27.36
C GLY A 704 -6.65 -39.21 -28.34
N GLY A 705 -7.49 -40.13 -27.81
CA GLY A 705 -8.85 -40.42 -28.31
C GLY A 705 -8.98 -41.62 -29.24
N MET A 706 -9.59 -42.71 -28.72
CA MET A 706 -10.13 -43.90 -29.42
C MET A 706 -9.34 -44.46 -30.61
N ASN A 707 -8.72 -45.65 -30.46
CA ASN A 707 -8.40 -46.50 -31.60
C ASN A 707 -8.62 -47.99 -31.26
N SER A 708 -9.74 -48.53 -31.74
CA SER A 708 -9.86 -49.96 -32.06
C SER A 708 -9.09 -50.27 -33.35
N TYR A 709 -8.28 -51.32 -33.34
CA TYR A 709 -7.48 -51.91 -34.44
C TYR A 709 -8.24 -52.00 -35.79
N PRO A 710 -7.62 -51.92 -37.00
CA PRO A 710 -6.19 -51.97 -37.36
C PRO A 710 -5.58 -50.65 -37.88
N TRP A 711 -4.51 -50.20 -37.20
CA TRP A 711 -3.54 -49.07 -37.38
C TRP A 711 -3.42 -48.40 -38.77
N PRO A 712 -3.28 -47.05 -38.97
CA PRO A 712 -2.02 -46.24 -38.78
C PRO A 712 -2.18 -44.67 -38.64
N THR A 713 -1.06 -43.91 -38.54
CA THR A 713 -0.91 -42.41 -38.58
C THR A 713 -1.60 -41.55 -37.49
N GLY A 714 -0.80 -40.92 -36.62
CA GLY A 714 -1.26 -40.01 -35.56
C GLY A 714 -0.78 -40.36 -34.16
N THR A 715 0.01 -41.41 -34.00
CA THR A 715 0.70 -41.73 -32.76
C THR A 715 1.93 -40.83 -32.64
N SER A 716 2.12 -40.17 -31.49
CA SER A 716 3.38 -39.49 -31.15
C SER A 716 4.47 -40.55 -30.88
N ILE A 717 4.83 -41.31 -31.90
CA ILE A 717 5.98 -42.20 -31.92
C ILE A 717 7.08 -41.40 -32.61
N SER A 718 8.17 -41.12 -31.90
CA SER A 718 9.34 -40.55 -32.57
C SER A 718 9.96 -41.58 -33.47
N HIS A 719 10.19 -41.22 -34.73
CA HIS A 719 10.87 -42.03 -35.72
C HIS A 719 12.30 -41.53 -35.86
N CYS A 720 13.25 -42.22 -35.23
CA CYS A 720 14.64 -41.79 -35.25
C CYS A 720 15.48 -42.71 -36.12
N ARG A 721 16.25 -42.11 -37.03
CA ARG A 721 17.23 -42.81 -37.86
C ARG A 721 18.56 -42.89 -37.12
N ASP A 722 19.53 -43.57 -37.72
CA ASP A 722 20.83 -43.82 -37.11
C ASP A 722 21.50 -42.53 -36.58
N LEU A 723 21.93 -42.57 -35.31
CA LEU A 723 22.58 -41.50 -34.54
C LEU A 723 21.74 -40.21 -34.38
N MET A 724 20.48 -40.36 -33.96
CA MET A 724 19.55 -39.24 -33.74
C MET A 724 18.89 -39.26 -32.37
N ASP A 725 18.64 -38.08 -31.81
CA ASP A 725 17.76 -37.90 -30.65
C ASP A 725 16.30 -38.08 -31.07
N GLY A 726 15.50 -38.64 -30.17
CA GLY A 726 14.09 -38.90 -30.35
C GLY A 726 13.25 -38.50 -29.16
N PHE A 727 12.01 -38.15 -29.44
CA PHE A 727 11.05 -37.68 -28.46
C PHE A 727 9.59 -38.11 -28.73
N SER A 728 8.90 -38.60 -27.71
CA SER A 728 7.51 -39.07 -27.76
C SER A 728 6.69 -38.48 -26.61
N ILE A 729 5.56 -37.81 -26.92
CA ILE A 729 4.52 -37.42 -25.96
C ILE A 729 3.31 -38.31 -26.11
N THR A 730 2.98 -39.05 -25.06
CA THR A 730 1.79 -39.90 -25.03
C THR A 730 0.91 -39.54 -23.84
N GLN A 731 -0.40 -39.74 -23.94
CA GLN A 731 -1.30 -39.52 -22.82
C GLN A 731 -2.28 -40.69 -22.64
N GLU A 732 -2.76 -40.89 -21.41
CA GLU A 732 -3.78 -41.88 -21.10
C GLU A 732 -4.65 -41.38 -19.95
N ILE A 733 -5.96 -41.62 -20.01
CA ILE A 733 -6.87 -41.29 -18.91
C ILE A 733 -7.02 -42.52 -18.03
N VAL A 734 -6.72 -42.39 -16.75
CA VAL A 734 -6.74 -43.49 -15.80
C VAL A 734 -7.65 -43.20 -14.62
N GLN A 735 -8.23 -44.27 -14.09
CA GLN A 735 -9.03 -44.26 -12.87
C GLN A 735 -8.11 -44.29 -11.63
N PRO A 736 -8.62 -44.00 -10.42
CA PRO A 736 -7.84 -44.16 -9.19
C PRO A 736 -7.29 -45.59 -9.08
N GLY A 737 -6.00 -45.74 -8.79
CA GLY A 737 -5.34 -47.03 -8.71
C GLY A 737 -3.81 -46.93 -8.81
N THR A 738 -3.14 -48.07 -8.72
CA THR A 738 -1.71 -48.18 -9.04
C THR A 738 -1.58 -48.71 -10.46
N HIS A 739 -0.85 -47.99 -11.31
CA HIS A 739 -0.63 -48.33 -12.71
C HIS A 739 0.85 -48.61 -12.96
N GLN A 740 1.16 -49.66 -13.72
CA GLN A 740 2.52 -49.99 -14.10
C GLN A 740 2.90 -49.22 -15.36
N TYR A 741 3.82 -48.27 -15.25
CA TYR A 741 4.37 -47.51 -16.37
C TYR A 741 5.66 -48.14 -16.89
N GLU A 742 5.89 -48.11 -18.19
CA GLU A 742 7.14 -48.55 -18.82
C GLU A 742 7.41 -47.87 -20.18
N ILE A 743 8.65 -47.93 -20.65
CA ILE A 743 9.05 -47.47 -21.99
C ILE A 743 9.14 -48.68 -22.93
N ARG A 744 8.64 -48.53 -24.16
CA ARG A 744 8.70 -49.56 -25.20
C ARG A 744 9.31 -49.03 -26.48
N ALA A 745 9.97 -49.92 -27.22
CA ALA A 745 10.55 -49.61 -28.52
C ALA A 745 10.50 -50.76 -29.54
N ARG A 746 10.54 -50.42 -30.83
CA ARG A 746 10.61 -51.38 -31.96
C ARG A 746 11.49 -50.85 -33.10
N ILE A 747 11.95 -51.75 -33.96
CA ILE A 747 12.61 -51.43 -35.23
C ILE A 747 11.60 -51.39 -36.37
N ARG A 748 11.76 -50.43 -37.27
CA ARG A 748 10.98 -50.28 -38.51
C ARG A 748 11.86 -50.58 -39.73
N ALA A 749 11.31 -51.40 -40.65
CA ALA A 749 11.79 -51.65 -42.01
C ALA A 749 13.07 -52.52 -42.21
N GLY A 750 13.19 -53.64 -41.48
CA GLY A 750 14.13 -54.73 -41.84
C GLY A 750 14.82 -55.39 -40.65
N ALA A 751 15.57 -56.46 -40.90
CA ALA A 751 16.38 -57.18 -39.90
C ALA A 751 17.63 -56.35 -39.54
N GLY A 752 17.46 -55.39 -38.62
CA GLY A 752 18.54 -54.60 -38.04
C GLY A 752 18.58 -54.73 -36.52
N THR A 753 19.65 -54.25 -35.88
CA THR A 753 19.74 -54.06 -34.43
C THR A 753 19.89 -52.57 -34.14
N ALA A 754 19.09 -52.04 -33.22
CA ALA A 754 19.10 -50.64 -32.85
C ALA A 754 19.35 -50.51 -31.36
N ASN A 755 20.34 -49.72 -31.01
CA ASN A 755 20.73 -49.38 -29.66
C ASN A 755 19.96 -48.13 -29.23
N ILE A 756 19.24 -48.21 -28.12
CA ILE A 756 18.60 -47.05 -27.50
C ILE A 756 19.40 -46.68 -26.27
N ASN A 757 19.94 -45.47 -26.27
CA ASN A 757 20.80 -44.97 -25.20
C ASN A 757 20.01 -44.01 -24.30
N ALA A 758 20.14 -44.21 -22.99
CA ALA A 758 19.67 -43.34 -21.91
C ALA A 758 18.23 -42.79 -22.09
N PRO A 759 17.21 -43.65 -22.31
CA PRO A 759 15.84 -43.15 -22.39
C PRO A 759 15.37 -42.63 -21.03
N GLY A 760 14.85 -41.40 -21.00
CA GLY A 760 14.33 -40.73 -19.82
C GLY A 760 12.90 -40.24 -20.03
N VAL A 761 12.08 -40.27 -18.98
CA VAL A 761 10.67 -39.88 -19.04
C VAL A 761 10.31 -38.91 -17.93
N VAL A 762 9.52 -37.89 -18.28
CA VAL A 762 8.75 -37.10 -17.32
C VAL A 762 7.27 -37.45 -17.46
N LEU A 763 6.67 -37.91 -16.37
CA LEU A 763 5.23 -38.17 -16.25
C LEU A 763 4.57 -36.99 -15.55
N PHE A 764 3.54 -36.43 -16.17
CA PHE A 764 2.61 -35.48 -15.56
C PHE A 764 1.29 -36.19 -15.26
N ILE A 765 0.88 -36.24 -14.00
CA ILE A 765 -0.39 -36.79 -13.54
C ILE A 765 -1.30 -35.59 -13.28
N VAL A 766 -2.17 -35.31 -14.24
CA VAL A 766 -3.07 -34.16 -14.22
C VAL A 766 -4.46 -34.64 -13.84
N PRO A 767 -5.01 -34.26 -12.66
CA PRO A 767 -6.40 -34.54 -12.34
C PRO A 767 -7.31 -34.00 -13.46
N PHE A 768 -8.26 -34.79 -13.94
CA PHE A 768 -9.16 -34.38 -15.01
C PHE A 768 -10.61 -34.58 -14.59
N ARG A 769 -11.43 -33.53 -14.73
CA ARG A 769 -12.88 -33.60 -14.52
C ARG A 769 -13.52 -34.18 -15.78
N VAL A 770 -14.24 -35.29 -15.65
CA VAL A 770 -14.95 -35.90 -16.80
C VAL A 770 -16.24 -35.12 -17.04
N ASP A 771 -16.17 -34.08 -17.85
CA ASP A 771 -17.37 -33.39 -18.36
C ASP A 771 -17.91 -34.19 -19.57
N GLY A 772 -19.22 -34.49 -19.58
CA GLY A 772 -19.86 -35.27 -20.66
C GLY A 772 -21.08 -36.13 -20.24
N TYR A 773 -21.63 -35.91 -19.05
CA TYR A 773 -22.92 -36.48 -18.67
C TYR A 773 -24.04 -35.47 -18.97
N GLU A 774 -24.96 -35.85 -19.85
CA GLU A 774 -26.14 -35.05 -20.18
C GLU A 774 -27.39 -35.73 -19.62
N LEU A 775 -28.15 -34.97 -18.83
CA LEU A 775 -29.41 -35.37 -18.24
C LEU A 775 -30.50 -34.68 -19.05
N ASN A 776 -31.18 -35.44 -19.91
CA ASN A 776 -32.13 -34.92 -20.88
C ASN A 776 -33.57 -35.10 -20.35
N TYR A 777 -34.27 -33.98 -20.19
CA TYR A 777 -35.65 -33.94 -19.70
C TYR A 777 -36.63 -33.97 -20.89
N ARG A 778 -37.59 -34.90 -20.86
CA ARG A 778 -38.72 -34.90 -21.80
C ARG A 778 -39.99 -34.43 -21.10
N SER A 779 -40.79 -33.65 -21.82
CA SER A 779 -42.04 -33.07 -21.31
C SER A 779 -43.14 -34.09 -21.02
N ASP A 780 -42.92 -35.37 -21.35
CA ASP A 780 -43.80 -36.50 -21.06
C ASP A 780 -43.53 -37.13 -19.68
N GLY A 781 -42.61 -36.56 -18.89
CA GLY A 781 -42.26 -37.06 -17.57
C GLY A 781 -41.23 -38.20 -17.57
N ASN A 782 -40.49 -38.40 -18.66
CA ASN A 782 -39.34 -39.30 -18.67
C ASN A 782 -38.01 -38.54 -18.60
N VAL A 783 -37.08 -39.04 -17.80
CA VAL A 783 -35.69 -38.55 -17.76
C VAL A 783 -34.79 -39.61 -18.36
N THR A 784 -33.91 -39.20 -19.28
CA THR A 784 -32.88 -40.05 -19.87
C THR A 784 -31.50 -39.55 -19.51
N TYR A 785 -30.63 -40.49 -19.11
CA TYR A 785 -29.23 -40.18 -18.80
C TYR A 785 -28.33 -40.67 -19.94
N THR A 786 -27.57 -39.76 -20.53
CA THR A 786 -26.71 -40.03 -21.68
C THR A 786 -25.27 -39.64 -21.42
N LYS A 787 -24.32 -40.47 -21.85
CA LYS A 787 -22.89 -40.14 -21.89
C LYS A 787 -22.47 -40.08 -23.34
N ASN A 788 -22.08 -38.89 -23.82
CA ASN A 788 -21.71 -38.64 -25.21
C ASN A 788 -22.77 -39.14 -26.22
N GLY A 789 -24.06 -38.88 -25.93
CA GLY A 789 -25.18 -39.24 -26.80
C GLY A 789 -25.67 -40.69 -26.74
N ALA A 790 -24.99 -41.59 -26.01
CA ALA A 790 -25.46 -42.97 -25.81
C ALA A 790 -26.38 -43.07 -24.58
N LEU A 791 -27.59 -43.61 -24.77
CA LEU A 791 -28.57 -43.79 -23.70
C LEU A 791 -28.10 -44.86 -22.72
N LEU A 792 -27.82 -44.44 -21.50
CA LEU A 792 -27.39 -45.35 -20.43
C LEU A 792 -28.58 -45.85 -19.61
N TRP A 793 -29.64 -45.04 -19.46
CA TRP A 793 -30.77 -45.35 -18.57
C TRP A 793 -32.02 -44.50 -18.83
N THR A 794 -33.21 -45.04 -18.48
CA THR A 794 -34.52 -44.37 -18.55
C THR A 794 -35.38 -44.76 -17.33
N GLN A 795 -36.06 -43.81 -16.69
CA GLN A 795 -37.00 -44.11 -15.60
C GLN A 795 -38.23 -43.16 -15.56
N GLN A 796 -39.36 -43.68 -15.10
CA GLN A 796 -40.65 -42.99 -14.91
C GLN A 796 -40.87 -42.65 -13.42
N TRP A 797 -41.50 -41.50 -13.14
CA TRP A 797 -41.55 -40.87 -11.81
C TRP A 797 -42.30 -41.68 -10.75
N MET A 798 -41.86 -41.58 -9.49
CA MET A 798 -42.59 -42.08 -8.33
C MET A 798 -43.24 -40.91 -7.55
N SER A 799 -44.42 -40.49 -8.00
CA SER A 799 -45.39 -39.58 -7.32
C SER A 799 -45.06 -38.08 -7.19
N THR A 800 -46.13 -37.29 -6.97
CA THR A 800 -46.21 -35.83 -7.01
C THR A 800 -46.08 -35.19 -5.62
N TRP A 801 -44.87 -34.88 -5.16
CA TRP A 801 -44.62 -33.92 -4.07
C TRP A 801 -43.55 -32.94 -4.56
N SER A 802 -43.78 -31.64 -4.38
CA SER A 802 -43.27 -30.58 -5.27
C SER A 802 -41.83 -30.14 -5.07
N ASP A 803 -41.13 -30.55 -4.00
CA ASP A 803 -39.89 -29.83 -3.62
C ASP A 803 -38.62 -30.70 -3.51
N TYR A 804 -38.72 -32.04 -3.61
CA TYR A 804 -37.56 -32.95 -3.60
C TYR A 804 -37.78 -34.20 -4.47
N LEU A 805 -36.76 -34.60 -5.24
CA LEU A 805 -36.72 -35.83 -6.03
C LEU A 805 -35.91 -36.91 -5.30
N MET A 806 -36.55 -38.06 -5.02
CA MET A 806 -35.87 -39.24 -4.45
C MET A 806 -35.95 -40.40 -5.45
N PHE A 807 -34.81 -41.05 -5.71
CA PHE A 807 -34.80 -42.31 -6.48
C PHE A 807 -33.77 -43.30 -5.93
N LYS A 808 -34.03 -44.58 -6.22
CA LYS A 808 -33.22 -45.71 -5.78
C LYS A 808 -32.42 -46.26 -6.96
N THR A 809 -31.11 -46.36 -6.85
CA THR A 809 -30.23 -46.91 -7.88
C THR A 809 -30.40 -48.43 -7.97
N SER A 810 -30.00 -49.03 -9.10
CA SER A 810 -30.10 -50.48 -9.33
C SER A 810 -29.24 -51.33 -8.38
N ASP A 811 -28.26 -50.74 -7.70
CA ASP A 811 -27.45 -51.35 -6.65
C ASP A 811 -27.93 -51.01 -5.23
N GLY A 812 -29.13 -50.45 -5.08
CA GLY A 812 -29.83 -50.33 -3.80
C GLY A 812 -29.63 -49.01 -3.04
N ARG A 813 -28.82 -48.08 -3.54
CA ARG A 813 -28.56 -46.77 -2.91
C ARG A 813 -29.70 -45.79 -3.16
N VAL A 814 -29.91 -44.82 -2.27
CA VAL A 814 -30.96 -43.79 -2.40
C VAL A 814 -30.30 -42.43 -2.61
N CYS A 815 -30.63 -41.77 -3.73
CA CYS A 815 -30.21 -40.40 -4.01
C CYS A 815 -31.33 -39.42 -3.70
N LEU A 816 -30.95 -38.26 -3.16
CA LEU A 816 -31.84 -37.14 -2.90
C LEU A 816 -31.39 -35.94 -3.74
N VAL A 817 -32.30 -35.36 -4.51
CA VAL A 817 -32.05 -34.18 -5.33
C VAL A 817 -33.04 -33.10 -4.93
N SER A 818 -32.55 -31.93 -4.50
CA SER A 818 -33.39 -30.76 -4.20
C SER A 818 -33.80 -30.06 -5.51
N TYR A 819 -35.06 -29.64 -5.60
CA TYR A 819 -35.56 -28.85 -6.73
C TYR A 819 -35.29 -27.35 -6.50
N MET A 820 -34.86 -26.62 -7.55
CA MET A 820 -34.78 -25.15 -7.58
C MET A 820 -35.64 -24.60 -8.72
N ASP A 821 -36.20 -23.39 -8.53
CA ASP A 821 -36.89 -22.64 -9.57
C ASP A 821 -35.93 -22.07 -10.64
N ALA A 822 -36.47 -21.29 -11.58
CA ALA A 822 -35.96 -21.04 -12.94
C ALA A 822 -34.56 -20.39 -13.11
N ASN A 823 -33.74 -20.22 -12.06
CA ASN A 823 -32.44 -19.55 -12.12
C ASN A 823 -31.19 -20.40 -11.77
N GLY A 824 -31.33 -21.71 -11.50
CA GLY A 824 -30.33 -22.76 -11.80
C GLY A 824 -29.03 -22.90 -10.98
N PHE A 825 -28.89 -24.01 -10.25
CA PHE A 825 -27.74 -24.95 -10.27
C PHE A 825 -28.14 -26.26 -9.56
N ILE A 826 -27.66 -27.43 -10.02
CA ILE A 826 -27.94 -28.75 -9.41
C ILE A 826 -26.66 -29.29 -8.77
N SER A 827 -26.67 -29.59 -7.46
CA SER A 827 -25.74 -30.56 -6.84
C SER A 827 -26.54 -31.71 -6.28
N GLY A 828 -26.23 -32.94 -6.71
CA GLY A 828 -26.79 -34.16 -6.14
C GLY A 828 -25.65 -35.03 -5.66
N ASP A 829 -25.78 -35.57 -4.45
CA ASP A 829 -24.76 -36.41 -3.83
C ASP A 829 -25.31 -37.81 -3.51
N ILE A 830 -24.45 -38.82 -3.59
CA ILE A 830 -24.84 -40.22 -3.40
C ILE A 830 -24.62 -40.60 -1.93
N LEU A 831 -25.69 -40.55 -1.13
CA LEU A 831 -25.64 -40.99 0.26
C LEU A 831 -25.55 -42.53 0.32
N THR A 832 -24.42 -43.05 0.82
CA THR A 832 -24.24 -44.47 1.09
C THR A 832 -24.76 -44.83 2.48
N ASP A 833 -25.84 -45.61 2.56
CA ASP A 833 -26.30 -46.48 3.66
C ASP A 833 -26.09 -46.07 5.15
N THR A 834 -25.95 -44.78 5.46
CA THR A 834 -25.89 -44.28 6.84
C THR A 834 -27.31 -43.95 7.33
N GLY A 835 -27.64 -44.32 8.57
CA GLY A 835 -28.94 -44.11 9.24
C GLY A 835 -29.38 -42.66 9.47
N PHE A 836 -29.04 -41.75 8.56
CA PHE A 836 -29.26 -40.31 8.58
C PHE A 836 -30.70 -39.93 8.18
N THR A 837 -31.32 -40.68 7.28
CA THR A 837 -32.65 -40.40 6.72
C THR A 837 -33.80 -40.42 7.74
N PRO A 838 -33.83 -41.33 8.74
CA PRO A 838 -34.84 -41.30 9.82
C PRO A 838 -34.69 -40.11 10.78
N LEU A 839 -33.46 -39.67 11.04
CA LEU A 839 -33.15 -38.56 11.96
C LEU A 839 -33.64 -37.22 11.38
N LEU A 840 -33.35 -36.97 10.09
CA LEU A 840 -33.83 -35.79 9.36
C LEU A 840 -35.36 -35.75 9.29
N ARG A 841 -36.00 -36.91 9.07
CA ARG A 841 -37.48 -37.03 9.09
C ARG A 841 -38.07 -36.58 10.42
N SER A 842 -37.52 -37.04 11.54
CA SER A 842 -38.04 -36.69 12.87
C SER A 842 -37.93 -35.20 13.22
N LEU A 843 -37.00 -34.47 12.59
CA LEU A 843 -36.76 -33.04 12.82
C LEU A 843 -37.52 -32.14 11.84
N ILE A 844 -37.74 -32.60 10.61
CA ILE A 844 -38.67 -31.98 9.65
C ILE A 844 -40.11 -32.06 10.20
N ASP A 845 -40.46 -33.19 10.82
CA ASP A 845 -41.73 -33.36 11.56
C ASP A 845 -41.85 -32.39 12.77
N GLN A 846 -40.72 -31.83 13.25
CA GLN A 846 -40.65 -30.80 14.31
C GLN A 846 -40.62 -29.36 13.78
N ASN A 847 -40.93 -29.12 12.51
CA ASN A 847 -41.16 -27.77 11.95
C ASN A 847 -39.93 -26.83 11.92
N LEU A 848 -38.72 -27.36 11.71
CA LEU A 848 -37.49 -26.59 11.52
C LEU A 848 -37.18 -26.41 10.02
N ASP A 849 -36.77 -25.20 9.62
CA ASP A 849 -36.32 -24.87 8.26
C ASP A 849 -34.79 -24.81 8.22
N PHE A 850 -34.17 -25.65 7.39
CA PHE A 850 -32.73 -25.83 7.32
C PHE A 850 -32.19 -25.15 6.06
N GLN A 851 -31.70 -23.92 6.19
CA GLN A 851 -31.40 -23.07 5.03
C GLN A 851 -30.01 -23.29 4.40
N TYR A 852 -29.15 -24.15 4.97
CA TYR A 852 -27.78 -24.34 4.48
C TYR A 852 -27.32 -25.80 4.64
N PHE A 853 -27.43 -26.59 3.57
CA PHE A 853 -26.81 -27.92 3.46
C PHE A 853 -25.72 -27.86 2.39
N THR A 854 -24.47 -28.06 2.79
CA THR A 854 -23.37 -28.40 1.89
C THR A 854 -22.59 -29.57 2.47
N GLU A 855 -22.12 -30.46 1.58
CA GLU A 855 -21.46 -31.75 1.82
C GLU A 855 -20.84 -31.93 3.21
N PHE A 856 -21.26 -32.99 3.90
CA PHE A 856 -20.72 -33.34 5.20
C PHE A 856 -19.35 -34.02 5.10
N SER A 857 -18.46 -33.68 6.03
CA SER A 857 -17.25 -34.46 6.26
C SER A 857 -17.58 -35.70 7.09
N ASN A 858 -16.72 -36.71 7.09
CA ASN A 858 -16.90 -37.93 7.89
C ASN A 858 -16.76 -37.69 9.42
N LYS A 859 -16.78 -36.43 9.89
CA LYS A 859 -16.49 -35.97 11.27
C LYS A 859 -17.65 -35.13 11.82
N LYS A 860 -17.51 -34.66 13.08
CA LYS A 860 -18.50 -33.80 13.75
C LYS A 860 -18.61 -32.43 13.08
N ASP A 861 -19.76 -32.12 12.49
CA ASP A 861 -20.06 -30.87 11.79
C ASP A 861 -21.14 -30.05 12.53
N VAL A 862 -21.24 -28.74 12.26
CA VAL A 862 -22.20 -27.81 12.93
C VAL A 862 -23.28 -27.38 11.93
N ILE A 863 -24.54 -27.36 12.37
CA ILE A 863 -25.71 -26.97 11.57
C ILE A 863 -26.50 -25.87 12.28
N VAL A 864 -27.00 -24.91 11.51
CA VAL A 864 -27.93 -23.87 11.98
C VAL A 864 -29.32 -24.15 11.40
N ALA A 865 -30.34 -24.20 12.27
CA ALA A 865 -31.73 -24.29 11.85
C ALA A 865 -32.51 -23.06 12.31
N MET A 866 -33.45 -22.59 11.49
CA MET A 866 -34.39 -21.54 11.88
C MET A 866 -35.69 -22.17 12.35
N ASN A 867 -36.20 -21.70 13.49
CA ASN A 867 -37.56 -22.00 13.90
C ASN A 867 -38.55 -21.02 13.21
N LYS A 868 -39.84 -21.37 13.24
CA LYS A 868 -40.92 -20.58 12.61
C LYS A 868 -41.09 -19.14 13.11
N ASN A 869 -40.46 -18.78 14.22
CA ASN A 869 -40.50 -17.42 14.78
C ASN A 869 -39.26 -16.60 14.38
N GLY A 870 -38.41 -17.11 13.47
CA GLY A 870 -37.15 -16.47 13.08
C GLY A 870 -36.02 -16.64 14.10
N GLY A 871 -36.22 -17.42 15.18
CA GLY A 871 -35.19 -17.72 16.17
C GLY A 871 -34.24 -18.80 15.67
N ARG A 872 -32.93 -18.55 15.77
CA ARG A 872 -31.87 -19.48 15.37
C ARG A 872 -31.60 -20.52 16.46
N LYS A 873 -31.41 -21.78 16.06
CA LYS A 873 -30.92 -22.87 16.92
C LYS A 873 -29.71 -23.54 16.28
N TYR A 874 -28.72 -23.88 17.09
CA TYR A 874 -27.43 -24.42 16.64
C TYR A 874 -27.30 -25.87 17.07
N TYR A 875 -26.78 -26.72 16.19
CA TYR A 875 -26.65 -28.16 16.41
C TYR A 875 -25.28 -28.65 16.00
N THR A 876 -24.70 -29.62 16.72
CA THR A 876 -23.59 -30.44 16.22
C THR A 876 -24.12 -31.79 15.73
N ILE A 877 -23.74 -32.19 14.52
CA ILE A 877 -23.98 -33.50 13.92
C ILE A 877 -22.75 -34.39 14.07
N ASP A 878 -22.95 -35.59 14.61
CA ASP A 878 -21.99 -36.70 14.54
C ASP A 878 -22.55 -37.79 13.62
N ILE A 879 -21.97 -37.93 12.43
CA ILE A 879 -22.47 -38.84 11.39
C ILE A 879 -22.16 -40.31 11.72
N GLN A 880 -21.06 -40.59 12.41
CA GLN A 880 -20.73 -41.95 12.85
C GLN A 880 -21.58 -42.37 14.06
N GLY A 881 -21.88 -41.43 14.96
CA GLY A 881 -22.73 -41.66 16.12
C GLY A 881 -24.24 -41.59 15.84
N ALA A 882 -24.65 -41.09 14.67
CA ALA A 882 -26.04 -40.76 14.32
C ALA A 882 -26.72 -39.85 15.37
N THR A 883 -25.98 -38.89 15.93
CA THR A 883 -26.48 -37.98 16.97
C THR A 883 -26.45 -36.52 16.53
N LEU A 884 -27.42 -35.76 17.02
CA LEU A 884 -27.60 -34.33 16.76
C LEU A 884 -27.82 -33.64 18.12
N THR A 885 -26.95 -32.70 18.49
CA THR A 885 -26.96 -32.08 19.83
C THR A 885 -27.15 -30.58 19.70
N GLU A 886 -28.24 -30.03 20.25
CA GLU A 886 -28.49 -28.58 20.30
C GLU A 886 -27.51 -27.91 21.26
N PHE A 887 -26.96 -26.76 20.87
CA PHE A 887 -26.13 -25.95 21.75
C PHE A 887 -26.46 -24.46 21.61
N THR A 888 -26.08 -23.68 22.62
CA THR A 888 -26.15 -22.21 22.60
C THR A 888 -24.73 -21.68 22.48
N PRO A 889 -24.40 -20.87 21.46
CA PRO A 889 -23.08 -20.27 21.35
C PRO A 889 -22.79 -19.42 22.58
N CYS A 890 -21.62 -19.59 23.20
CA CYS A 890 -21.11 -18.73 24.26
C CYS A 890 -19.82 -18.08 23.77
N CYS A 891 -19.27 -17.10 24.50
CA CYS A 891 -18.09 -16.33 24.10
C CYS A 891 -16.83 -17.17 23.77
N GLY A 892 -16.82 -18.47 24.10
CA GLY A 892 -15.76 -19.41 23.68
C GLY A 892 -15.89 -19.94 22.25
N THR A 893 -17.05 -19.79 21.60
CA THR A 893 -17.30 -20.26 20.22
C THR A 893 -16.60 -19.39 19.17
N THR A 894 -16.40 -18.10 19.44
CA THR A 894 -15.62 -17.17 18.60
C THR A 894 -14.15 -17.55 18.55
N SER A 895 -13.55 -17.96 19.67
CA SER A 895 -12.16 -18.45 19.72
C SER A 895 -11.94 -19.77 18.97
N GLU A 896 -12.92 -20.69 18.98
CA GLU A 896 -12.84 -21.93 18.18
C GLU A 896 -13.07 -21.68 16.69
N LEU A 897 -13.96 -20.76 16.33
CA LEU A 897 -14.17 -20.30 14.95
C LEU A 897 -12.91 -19.61 14.40
N TYR A 898 -12.27 -18.77 15.21
CA TYR A 898 -11.00 -18.14 14.87
C TYR A 898 -9.91 -19.18 14.62
N LYS A 899 -9.76 -20.18 15.51
CA LYS A 899 -8.82 -21.30 15.30
C LYS A 899 -9.09 -22.07 14.00
N LYS A 900 -10.36 -22.34 13.67
CA LYS A 900 -10.72 -22.99 12.39
C LYS A 900 -10.36 -22.13 11.18
N PHE A 901 -10.55 -20.81 11.25
CA PHE A 901 -10.18 -19.88 10.19
C PHE A 901 -8.67 -19.91 9.95
N MET A 902 -7.89 -19.86 11.02
CA MET A 902 -6.42 -19.93 11.01
C MET A 902 -5.89 -21.24 10.43
N ASP A 903 -6.52 -22.37 10.76
CA ASP A 903 -6.14 -23.68 10.21
C ASP A 903 -6.47 -23.80 8.71
N LEU A 904 -7.60 -23.24 8.28
CA LEU A 904 -8.00 -23.18 6.87
C LEU A 904 -7.09 -22.25 6.06
N GLU A 905 -6.68 -21.12 6.61
CA GLU A 905 -5.70 -20.23 6.01
C GLU A 905 -4.34 -20.93 5.85
N LYS A 906 -3.82 -21.56 6.92
CA LYS A 906 -2.58 -22.35 6.85
C LYS A 906 -2.66 -23.43 5.78
N ARG A 907 -3.81 -24.09 5.65
CA ARG A 907 -4.07 -25.11 4.62
C ARG A 907 -4.13 -24.50 3.21
N LEU A 908 -4.88 -23.42 3.00
CA LEU A 908 -4.99 -22.71 1.73
C LEU A 908 -3.64 -22.17 1.27
N SER A 909 -2.92 -21.51 2.18
CA SER A 909 -1.56 -21.04 1.95
C SER A 909 -0.65 -22.21 1.55
N LYS A 910 -0.68 -23.34 2.27
CA LYS A 910 0.07 -24.57 1.91
C LYS A 910 -0.31 -25.16 0.53
N ILE A 911 -1.55 -25.00 0.07
CA ILE A 911 -2.00 -25.46 -1.24
C ILE A 911 -1.57 -24.49 -2.34
N GLU A 912 -1.78 -23.18 -2.14
CA GLU A 912 -1.45 -22.14 -3.12
C GLU A 912 0.06 -21.99 -3.31
N THR A 913 0.82 -22.15 -2.23
CA THR A 913 2.30 -22.23 -2.22
C THR A 913 2.86 -23.45 -2.97
N SER A 914 2.00 -24.41 -3.35
CA SER A 914 2.36 -25.68 -3.98
C SER A 914 1.99 -25.80 -5.47
N LYS A 915 1.48 -24.72 -6.07
CA LYS A 915 1.03 -24.71 -7.48
C LYS A 915 2.22 -24.73 -8.45
N VAL A 916 2.15 -25.61 -9.45
CA VAL A 916 3.02 -25.57 -10.62
C VAL A 916 2.50 -24.50 -11.57
N THR A 917 3.30 -23.49 -11.89
CA THR A 917 2.92 -22.47 -12.87
C THR A 917 3.52 -22.79 -14.23
N THR A 918 2.79 -22.51 -15.31
CA THR A 918 3.27 -22.70 -16.67
C THR A 918 3.38 -21.38 -17.41
N GLN A 919 4.40 -21.24 -18.24
CA GLN A 919 4.61 -20.09 -19.11
C GLN A 919 4.94 -20.57 -20.52
N VAL A 920 4.29 -19.97 -21.52
CA VAL A 920 4.51 -20.30 -22.93
C VAL A 920 5.27 -19.18 -23.59
N VAL A 921 6.39 -19.50 -24.22
CA VAL A 921 7.18 -18.58 -25.03
C VAL A 921 7.01 -18.97 -26.49
N LYS A 922 6.43 -18.10 -27.31
CA LYS A 922 6.24 -18.33 -28.75
C LYS A 922 7.09 -17.35 -29.54
N VAL A 923 7.83 -17.87 -30.53
CA VAL A 923 8.59 -17.07 -31.49
C VAL A 923 7.91 -17.14 -32.85
N ASN A 924 8.14 -16.15 -33.71
CA ASN A 924 7.62 -16.14 -35.08
C ASN A 924 7.93 -17.44 -35.84
N ALA A 925 6.96 -17.89 -36.64
CA ALA A 925 6.91 -19.24 -37.20
C ALA A 925 8.07 -19.63 -38.13
N HIS A 926 8.73 -18.66 -38.78
CA HIS A 926 9.83 -18.92 -39.73
C HIS A 926 10.85 -17.78 -39.74
N GLY A 927 12.10 -18.10 -40.12
CA GLY A 927 13.11 -17.11 -40.47
C GLY A 927 14.03 -16.66 -39.33
N ASN A 928 14.37 -17.55 -38.38
CA ASN A 928 15.41 -17.27 -37.39
C ASN A 928 16.75 -17.86 -37.87
N PRO A 929 17.57 -17.11 -38.63
CA PRO A 929 18.84 -17.62 -39.13
C PRO A 929 19.81 -17.85 -37.97
N VAL A 930 20.56 -18.93 -38.06
CA VAL A 930 21.65 -19.28 -37.18
C VAL A 930 22.88 -19.40 -38.07
N SER A 931 23.88 -18.55 -37.86
CA SER A 931 25.11 -18.51 -38.68
C SER A 931 26.38 -18.72 -37.85
N SER A 932 26.24 -18.87 -36.53
CA SER A 932 27.32 -18.90 -35.56
C SER A 932 27.56 -20.29 -34.98
N ALA A 933 28.83 -20.64 -34.77
CA ALA A 933 29.22 -21.82 -34.02
C ALA A 933 29.06 -21.66 -32.50
N ASP A 934 28.98 -20.41 -32.02
CA ASP A 934 28.62 -20.06 -30.65
C ASP A 934 27.11 -19.92 -30.47
N TRP A 935 26.66 -20.12 -29.23
CA TRP A 935 25.25 -19.98 -28.85
C TRP A 935 24.76 -18.55 -29.02
N GLN A 936 23.71 -18.40 -29.82
CA GLN A 936 23.05 -17.12 -30.04
C GLN A 936 21.60 -17.18 -29.57
N PRO A 937 21.09 -16.10 -28.95
CA PRO A 937 19.68 -15.99 -28.62
C PRO A 937 18.85 -15.93 -29.90
N ILE A 938 17.73 -16.66 -29.92
CA ILE A 938 16.73 -16.53 -30.97
C ILE A 938 15.95 -15.24 -30.70
N ASN A 939 15.89 -14.34 -31.69
CA ASN A 939 15.23 -13.05 -31.51
C ASN A 939 13.72 -13.24 -31.26
N GLY A 940 13.18 -12.57 -30.22
CA GLY A 940 11.79 -12.70 -29.80
C GLY A 940 11.50 -13.93 -28.92
N SER A 941 12.52 -14.69 -28.53
CA SER A 941 12.39 -15.79 -27.55
C SER A 941 12.60 -15.38 -26.10
N GLN A 942 12.88 -14.10 -25.85
CA GLN A 942 13.16 -13.57 -24.52
C GLN A 942 11.86 -13.46 -23.71
N ALA A 943 11.86 -14.03 -22.50
CA ALA A 943 10.77 -13.91 -21.55
C ALA A 943 11.32 -13.69 -20.15
N GLN A 944 10.68 -12.83 -19.36
CA GLN A 944 10.97 -12.77 -17.94
C GLN A 944 10.22 -13.90 -17.24
N ILE A 945 10.93 -14.71 -16.46
CA ILE A 945 10.35 -15.70 -15.55
C ILE A 945 10.53 -15.18 -14.12
N VAL A 946 9.45 -15.21 -13.34
CA VAL A 946 9.45 -14.77 -11.94
C VAL A 946 9.42 -15.99 -11.05
N ILE A 947 10.42 -16.11 -10.19
CA ILE A 947 10.52 -17.19 -9.21
C ILE A 947 10.25 -16.57 -7.85
N SER A 948 9.10 -16.87 -7.25
CA SER A 948 8.70 -16.29 -5.95
C SER A 948 9.27 -17.07 -4.75
N ARG A 949 9.80 -18.27 -4.99
CA ARG A 949 10.27 -19.24 -3.99
C ARG A 949 11.25 -20.20 -4.65
N PRO A 950 12.17 -20.86 -3.91
CA PRO A 950 13.04 -21.88 -4.49
C PRO A 950 12.23 -22.88 -5.32
N SER A 951 12.53 -22.99 -6.61
CA SER A 951 11.72 -23.75 -7.58
C SER A 951 12.59 -24.46 -8.59
N LYS A 952 12.17 -25.66 -9.01
CA LYS A 952 12.71 -26.34 -10.18
C LYS A 952 11.96 -25.85 -11.42
N VAL A 953 12.70 -25.27 -12.35
CA VAL A 953 12.19 -24.83 -13.65
C VAL A 953 12.51 -25.89 -14.69
N VAL A 954 11.53 -26.29 -15.49
CA VAL A 954 11.70 -27.21 -16.63
C VAL A 954 11.19 -26.51 -17.88
N ALA A 955 12.05 -26.31 -18.86
CA ALA A 955 11.68 -25.73 -20.15
C ALA A 955 11.75 -26.78 -21.26
N VAL A 956 10.65 -26.91 -22.00
CA VAL A 956 10.49 -27.80 -23.16
C VAL A 956 10.38 -26.93 -24.41
N VAL A 957 11.44 -26.91 -25.23
CA VAL A 957 11.51 -26.13 -26.47
C VAL A 957 11.26 -27.04 -27.66
N GLN A 958 10.22 -26.79 -28.44
CA GLN A 958 9.96 -27.44 -29.73
C GLN A 958 10.38 -26.50 -30.86
N TYR A 959 10.95 -27.02 -31.94
CA TYR A 959 11.35 -26.23 -33.11
C TYR A 959 11.44 -27.10 -34.38
N HIS A 960 11.62 -26.45 -35.52
CA HIS A 960 11.89 -27.08 -36.81
C HIS A 960 13.18 -26.52 -37.41
N SER A 961 14.19 -27.36 -37.64
CA SER A 961 15.47 -26.92 -38.20
C SER A 961 15.47 -26.91 -39.74
N SER A 962 16.23 -26.00 -40.34
CA SER A 962 16.64 -26.12 -41.74
C SER A 962 18.09 -25.65 -41.90
N VAL A 963 18.91 -26.39 -42.64
CA VAL A 963 20.33 -26.11 -42.88
C VAL A 963 20.58 -26.19 -44.39
N ASN A 964 20.80 -25.04 -45.02
CA ASN A 964 21.11 -25.00 -46.45
C ASN A 964 22.47 -25.66 -46.70
N TYR A 965 22.53 -26.60 -47.66
CA TYR A 965 23.74 -27.33 -48.10
C TYR A 965 24.33 -28.37 -47.13
N ASN A 966 23.50 -29.29 -46.64
CA ASN A 966 23.95 -30.43 -45.82
C ASN A 966 24.03 -31.77 -46.61
N SER A 967 24.62 -31.78 -47.81
CA SER A 967 24.64 -32.97 -48.69
C SER A 967 25.38 -34.18 -48.11
N ASN A 968 26.22 -33.98 -47.09
CA ASN A 968 27.00 -35.00 -46.39
C ASN A 968 26.57 -35.21 -44.92
N GLY A 969 25.51 -34.54 -44.44
CA GLY A 969 24.96 -34.72 -43.09
C GLY A 969 25.84 -34.19 -41.94
N THR A 970 26.89 -33.41 -42.25
CA THR A 970 27.89 -32.95 -41.27
C THR A 970 27.53 -31.69 -40.49
N VAL A 971 26.52 -30.94 -40.96
CA VAL A 971 26.10 -29.67 -40.34
C VAL A 971 24.74 -29.83 -39.66
N SER A 972 24.61 -29.41 -38.40
CA SER A 972 23.34 -29.47 -37.64
C SER A 972 23.08 -28.19 -36.86
N ILE A 973 21.83 -27.99 -36.44
CA ILE A 973 21.46 -26.90 -35.51
C ILE A 973 21.21 -27.51 -34.14
N ASP A 974 21.91 -26.96 -33.15
CA ASP A 974 21.66 -27.24 -31.74
C ASP A 974 20.72 -26.15 -31.21
N VAL A 975 19.65 -26.52 -30.49
CA VAL A 975 18.72 -25.59 -29.83
C VAL A 975 18.57 -25.96 -28.36
N THR A 976 18.51 -24.97 -27.48
CA THR A 976 18.38 -25.14 -26.03
C THR A 976 17.67 -23.95 -25.37
N SER A 977 17.39 -24.06 -24.06
CA SER A 977 16.96 -22.93 -23.23
C SER A 977 18.12 -22.34 -22.44
N ALA A 978 18.03 -21.06 -22.12
CA ALA A 978 18.96 -20.38 -21.24
C ALA A 978 18.22 -19.50 -20.23
N ILE A 979 18.85 -19.31 -19.06
CA ILE A 979 18.43 -18.41 -18.00
C ILE A 979 19.59 -17.46 -17.67
N ASN A 980 19.31 -16.15 -17.68
CA ASN A 980 20.30 -15.08 -17.52
C ASN A 980 21.50 -15.25 -18.46
N GLY A 981 21.23 -15.82 -19.63
CA GLY A 981 22.22 -16.16 -20.64
C GLY A 981 23.12 -17.37 -20.37
N ASN A 982 22.88 -18.11 -19.28
CA ASN A 982 23.49 -19.41 -19.03
C ASN A 982 22.60 -20.53 -19.56
N ILE A 983 23.17 -21.49 -20.27
CA ILE A 983 22.42 -22.61 -20.84
C ILE A 983 21.91 -23.50 -19.71
N MET A 984 20.61 -23.79 -19.75
CA MET A 984 19.99 -24.73 -18.83
C MET A 984 20.37 -26.16 -19.24
N THR A 985 20.68 -27.03 -18.28
CA THR A 985 21.05 -28.44 -18.54
C THR A 985 20.33 -29.37 -17.58
N ASN A 986 19.92 -30.56 -18.03
CA ASN A 986 19.47 -31.60 -17.10
C ASN A 986 20.68 -32.17 -16.34
N GLY A 987 21.07 -31.54 -15.23
CA GLY A 987 22.27 -31.90 -14.48
C GLY A 987 22.18 -33.27 -13.77
N GLY A 988 23.14 -34.15 -14.08
CA GLY A 988 23.48 -35.35 -13.30
C GLY A 988 23.89 -36.54 -14.16
N LEU A 989 25.20 -36.80 -14.29
CA LEU A 989 25.85 -38.09 -14.61
C LEU A 989 27.41 -37.93 -14.56
N ASN A 990 27.99 -37.92 -13.35
CA ASN A 990 29.34 -38.38 -12.98
C ASN A 990 30.65 -37.92 -13.73
N SER A 991 31.64 -37.64 -12.89
CA SER A 991 33.11 -37.49 -12.97
C SER A 991 33.97 -37.72 -14.25
N GLU A 992 33.46 -37.83 -15.47
CA GLU A 992 34.27 -37.81 -16.71
C GLU A 992 34.04 -36.54 -17.55
N GLN A 993 34.97 -36.22 -18.46
CA GLN A 993 34.90 -35.03 -19.31
C GLN A 993 33.72 -35.13 -20.31
N TRP A 994 32.63 -34.44 -19.98
CA TRP A 994 31.44 -34.30 -20.83
C TRP A 994 31.75 -33.48 -22.10
N PRO A 995 31.59 -34.03 -23.33
CA PRO A 995 31.71 -33.28 -24.56
C PRO A 995 30.38 -32.67 -25.00
N VAL A 996 30.47 -31.49 -25.61
CA VAL A 996 29.49 -30.73 -26.40
C VAL A 996 28.17 -31.48 -26.76
N GLY A 997 27.15 -31.34 -25.90
CA GLY A 997 25.74 -31.43 -26.33
C GLY A 997 24.77 -32.26 -25.51
N VAL A 998 24.35 -31.77 -24.35
CA VAL A 998 23.33 -32.42 -23.52
C VAL A 998 22.11 -31.49 -23.41
N SER A 999 20.91 -32.05 -23.61
CA SER A 999 19.62 -31.36 -23.78
C SER A 999 19.47 -30.57 -25.10
N MET A 1000 20.07 -31.03 -26.19
CA MET A 1000 19.97 -30.38 -27.50
C MET A 1000 19.51 -31.41 -28.51
N SER A 1001 18.45 -31.10 -29.25
CA SER A 1001 18.06 -31.98 -30.35
C SER A 1001 18.98 -31.69 -31.56
N GLN A 1002 19.73 -32.69 -32.00
CA GLN A 1002 20.59 -32.52 -33.18
C GLN A 1002 19.75 -32.74 -34.44
N CYS A 1003 19.22 -31.67 -35.00
CA CYS A 1003 18.34 -31.78 -36.16
C CYS A 1003 19.10 -31.49 -37.45
N ARG A 1004 18.99 -32.43 -38.41
CA ARG A 1004 19.42 -32.23 -39.80
C ARG A 1004 18.40 -31.37 -40.54
N ASP A 1005 18.74 -30.94 -41.76
CA ASP A 1005 17.85 -30.11 -42.57
C ASP A 1005 16.43 -30.69 -42.67
N TRP A 1006 15.42 -29.84 -42.43
CA TRP A 1006 13.99 -30.17 -42.40
C TRP A 1006 13.55 -31.19 -41.33
N THR A 1007 14.17 -31.16 -40.14
CA THR A 1007 13.76 -32.02 -39.01
C THR A 1007 13.19 -31.22 -37.85
N ASN A 1008 12.09 -31.71 -37.27
CA ASN A 1008 11.57 -31.24 -35.98
C ASN A 1008 12.49 -31.68 -34.84
N GLY A 1009 12.68 -30.81 -33.86
CA GLY A 1009 13.46 -31.06 -32.67
C GLY A 1009 12.75 -30.64 -31.40
N VAL A 1010 13.12 -31.26 -30.29
CA VAL A 1010 12.69 -30.87 -28.94
C VAL A 1010 13.89 -30.84 -27.99
N SER A 1011 14.05 -29.77 -27.24
CA SER A 1011 15.02 -29.63 -26.16
C SER A 1011 14.29 -29.57 -24.82
N VAL A 1012 14.62 -30.48 -23.91
CA VAL A 1012 14.12 -30.45 -22.52
C VAL A 1012 15.28 -30.09 -21.60
N THR A 1013 15.12 -29.00 -20.87
CA THR A 1013 16.14 -28.44 -19.98
C THR A 1013 15.53 -28.18 -18.63
N SER A 1014 16.33 -28.23 -17.57
CA SER A 1014 15.87 -27.86 -16.25
C SER A 1014 16.93 -27.11 -15.48
N ASP A 1015 16.50 -26.30 -14.52
CA ASP A 1015 17.39 -25.62 -13.59
C ASP A 1015 16.70 -25.45 -12.23
N THR A 1016 17.50 -25.29 -11.19
CA THR A 1016 17.02 -25.02 -9.83
C THR A 1016 17.27 -23.55 -9.51
N LEU A 1017 16.19 -22.77 -9.42
CA LEU A 1017 16.25 -21.34 -9.24
C LEU A 1017 15.83 -20.94 -7.83
N GLN A 1018 16.53 -19.96 -7.28
CA GLN A 1018 16.15 -19.28 -6.05
C GLN A 1018 15.09 -18.21 -6.35
N PRO A 1019 14.45 -17.61 -5.32
CA PRO A 1019 13.56 -16.49 -5.55
C PRO A 1019 14.28 -15.35 -6.30
N GLY A 1020 13.68 -14.83 -7.37
CA GLY A 1020 14.26 -13.78 -8.18
C GLY A 1020 13.62 -13.62 -9.55
N PHE A 1021 14.07 -12.60 -10.27
CA PHE A 1021 13.71 -12.35 -11.66
C PHE A 1021 14.79 -12.92 -12.57
N TYR A 1022 14.38 -13.77 -13.51
CA TYR A 1022 15.30 -14.43 -14.42
C TYR A 1022 14.89 -14.14 -15.85
N GLN A 1023 15.88 -13.89 -16.70
CA GLN A 1023 15.68 -13.70 -18.14
C GLN A 1023 15.82 -15.04 -18.84
N TYR A 1024 14.72 -15.58 -19.32
CA TYR A 1024 14.68 -16.78 -20.13
C TYR A 1024 14.86 -16.43 -21.59
N ASP A 1025 15.63 -17.22 -22.33
CA ASP A 1025 15.72 -17.15 -23.79
C ASP A 1025 15.93 -18.53 -24.42
N ILE A 1026 15.48 -18.71 -25.67
CA ILE A 1026 15.81 -19.88 -26.47
C ILE A 1026 17.10 -19.56 -27.22
N ARG A 1027 18.08 -20.46 -27.18
CA ARG A 1027 19.36 -20.30 -27.88
C ARG A 1027 19.57 -21.35 -28.94
N ALA A 1028 20.22 -20.98 -30.03
CA ALA A 1028 20.62 -21.89 -31.07
C ALA A 1028 22.06 -21.65 -31.54
N ARG A 1029 22.70 -22.67 -32.10
CA ARG A 1029 23.99 -22.57 -32.80
C ARG A 1029 24.10 -23.56 -33.96
N LEU A 1030 25.03 -23.29 -34.86
CA LEU A 1030 25.46 -24.19 -35.93
C LEU A 1030 26.62 -25.07 -35.46
N ARG A 1031 26.52 -26.36 -35.70
CA ARG A 1031 27.56 -27.32 -35.37
C ARG A 1031 28.45 -27.59 -36.60
N PHE A 1032 29.77 -27.47 -36.42
CA PHE A 1032 30.84 -27.92 -37.34
C PHE A 1032 31.01 -27.25 -38.72
N ALA A 1033 30.54 -26.02 -38.97
CA ALA A 1033 30.99 -25.27 -40.16
C ALA A 1033 30.92 -23.74 -39.98
N ALA A 1034 32.07 -23.09 -39.86
CA ALA A 1034 32.14 -21.63 -39.99
C ALA A 1034 31.83 -21.24 -41.45
N GLY A 1035 30.78 -20.44 -41.67
CA GLY A 1035 30.41 -19.90 -42.99
C GLY A 1035 29.10 -20.40 -43.59
N ASN A 1036 28.42 -21.37 -42.97
CA ASN A 1036 27.08 -21.81 -43.39
C ASN A 1036 25.97 -21.07 -42.63
N VAL A 1037 24.75 -21.06 -43.18
CA VAL A 1037 23.56 -20.49 -42.53
C VAL A 1037 22.49 -21.55 -42.41
N GLY A 1038 22.09 -21.84 -41.16
CA GLY A 1038 20.92 -22.61 -40.81
C GLY A 1038 19.76 -21.72 -40.36
N SER A 1039 18.62 -22.30 -40.04
CA SER A 1039 17.46 -21.63 -39.47
C SER A 1039 16.75 -22.50 -38.43
N CYS A 1040 16.36 -21.89 -37.31
CA CYS A 1040 15.49 -22.49 -36.29
C CYS A 1040 14.07 -21.94 -36.46
N ASN A 1041 13.22 -22.66 -37.17
CA ASN A 1041 11.86 -22.23 -37.51
C ASN A 1041 10.85 -22.66 -36.44
N GLY A 1042 9.92 -21.77 -36.13
CA GLY A 1042 8.84 -21.96 -35.17
C GLY A 1042 9.26 -22.42 -33.77
N PRO A 1043 10.36 -21.90 -33.17
CA PRO A 1043 10.71 -22.31 -31.83
C PRO A 1043 9.65 -21.82 -30.83
N ALA A 1044 9.19 -22.73 -29.98
CA ALA A 1044 8.27 -22.43 -28.89
C ALA A 1044 8.69 -23.20 -27.64
N ALA A 1045 8.67 -22.53 -26.50
CA ALA A 1045 8.94 -23.16 -25.21
C ALA A 1045 7.69 -23.24 -24.34
N LEU A 1046 7.55 -24.36 -23.64
CA LEU A 1046 6.67 -24.50 -22.48
C LEU A 1046 7.54 -24.64 -21.23
N ILE A 1047 7.41 -23.68 -20.32
CA ILE A 1047 8.17 -23.59 -19.08
C ILE A 1047 7.26 -24.00 -17.93
N PHE A 1048 7.69 -24.97 -17.12
CA PHE A 1048 7.06 -25.36 -15.87
C PHE A 1048 7.90 -24.84 -14.71
N ILE A 1049 7.29 -24.15 -13.75
CA ILE A 1049 7.94 -23.67 -12.52
C ILE A 1049 7.33 -24.43 -11.36
N MET A 1050 8.16 -25.20 -10.66
CA MET A 1050 7.73 -26.14 -9.62
C MET A 1050 8.38 -25.78 -8.28
N PRO A 1051 7.64 -25.24 -7.30
CA PRO A 1051 8.16 -24.95 -5.97
C PRO A 1051 8.73 -26.18 -5.25
N PHE A 1052 9.82 -26.04 -4.49
CA PHE A 1052 10.26 -27.09 -3.55
C PHE A 1052 9.31 -27.17 -2.34
N PHE A 1053 9.02 -28.40 -1.88
CA PHE A 1053 8.40 -28.62 -0.58
C PHE A 1053 9.48 -28.79 0.48
N LEU A 1054 9.50 -27.90 1.47
CA LEU A 1054 10.16 -28.16 2.76
C LEU A 1054 9.27 -29.11 3.57
N ASP A 1055 9.23 -30.38 3.16
CA ASP A 1055 8.90 -31.53 4.01
C ASP A 1055 9.05 -32.80 3.16
N ILE A 1056 10.25 -33.36 3.20
CA ILE A 1056 10.64 -34.77 2.99
C ILE A 1056 12.14 -34.76 2.76
N ASN A 1057 12.85 -35.58 3.53
CA ASN A 1057 14.25 -35.96 3.40
C ASN A 1057 14.70 -36.20 1.93
N ALA A 1058 15.07 -35.13 1.22
CA ALA A 1058 15.73 -35.20 -0.08
C ALA A 1058 17.26 -35.37 0.06
N HIS A 1059 17.77 -35.63 1.27
CA HIS A 1059 19.14 -36.11 1.46
C HIS A 1059 19.34 -37.57 0.99
N CYS A 1060 18.28 -38.29 0.59
CA CYS A 1060 18.40 -39.65 0.02
C CYS A 1060 18.30 -39.74 -1.51
N ILE A 1061 18.28 -38.63 -2.27
CA ILE A 1061 18.26 -38.65 -3.76
C ILE A 1061 19.44 -37.86 -4.35
N LEU A 1062 20.52 -37.65 -3.59
CA LEU A 1062 21.74 -36.97 -4.07
C LEU A 1062 23.04 -37.71 -3.75
N THR A 1063 22.96 -39.03 -3.58
CA THR A 1063 24.11 -39.93 -3.80
C THR A 1063 23.70 -41.03 -4.77
N PHE A 1064 23.80 -40.71 -6.07
CA PHE A 1064 24.06 -41.64 -7.17
C PHE A 1064 24.79 -40.90 -8.30
#